data_AF-A0A6J5DPE5-F1
#
_entry.id   AF-A0A6J5DPE5-F1
#
_cell.length_a   1.000
_cell.length_b   1.000
_cell.length_c   1.000
_cell.angle_alpha   90.00
_cell.angle_beta   90.00
_cell.angle_gamma   90.00
#
_symmetry.space_group_name_H-M   'P 1'
#
loop_
_entity.id
_entity.type
_entity.pdbx_description
1 polymer ?
#
loop_
_entity_poly.entity_id
_entity_poly.type
_entity_poly.pdbx_seq_one_letter_code
_entity_poly.pdbx_strand_id
1 'polypeptide(L)'
;MEMAAVPLVAAILIAGARKGHNLGGFIIHKERKRYGRMNAIEGEVSDAPILLVDDIFNSGASIEQSRVVLAEIDRPIWKVWSVIDYQSNTGEDWQNRHSVTVESAYTLGDFGLKLSVPKNHSTQLSFLVRWLNKAASANHHYVVPKSAPRAQGGLIYFGTDSGEMRCIDGASGETRWNFKIEAARSKGIWSTPYVTPERVFFGGYDGNLYALCAQSGREIWRYVEPDWIGSSPAYASDLNLVFIGVEYASPTRGGGIAAIDAETGHKVWECPVRCYVHGSPLYAADSSLVLCGTNDGALLALDARTGALRWQFQTNGAVKHAPALDPDRRQVVFGSFDGGIRGVSLDSGELNFCIQTGNAVYTTPLIDGARAYCGSTDKYLYVIDLVTGEGIAKIGAHSKIFSSPARIGPWIWFGSTNGRVRAIDPQTFALSGVFQLPDAVTTAVEYDAVNQMLMVATTANRLYGVSVTPPVMREPAQDAQSPVDVTALQLARLAVDAIANRSALPDPRGYKLTGARPQGGVFVSLRNRATLQRIGRGGQWTFDPRDLSPELSVIVAVTKACANLAVDSLRDTAVSVSLFGPLEQVAVDQLDHEKFGILVRATAGGKLGGGLPNSPEYSNEHGQYLHALRNAKLTPGEGHTLYRHTVERQTDDMSWPAYGVPLPYDATALTHFVSWLLDPRKQDELEDSFSGVVDRLSALAVTRYVDAAFTTQLVPAPKMAKLRDLQQSLPDRRAGASHVFLSLIFKGRPVDRTRHRGHFRMDRDALICRNGNQAQAFLPVSTLHQWKDEESFIAALPDIPASTWEVAPCLTWAIADGANPLPVRGAFIEQAHTQPPSQVLQRSDS
;
A
#
# COMPACT_ATOMS: atom_id res chain seq x y z
N MET A 1 -18.58 -5.52 34.20
CA MET A 1 -20.02 -5.56 33.89
C MET A 1 -20.42 -4.40 33.01
N GLU A 2 -21.22 -4.67 31.99
CA GLU A 2 -22.22 -3.72 31.52
C GLU A 2 -23.36 -3.75 32.55
N MET A 3 -23.86 -2.59 32.95
CA MET A 3 -24.76 -2.43 34.11
C MET A 3 -26.07 -3.24 34.01
N ALA A 4 -26.38 -3.79 32.84
CA ALA A 4 -27.65 -4.42 32.52
C ALA A 4 -27.81 -5.84 33.10
N ALA A 5 -26.73 -6.61 33.31
CA ALA A 5 -26.82 -7.99 33.79
C ALA A 5 -26.95 -8.13 35.33
N VAL A 6 -26.67 -7.07 36.10
CA VAL A 6 -26.70 -7.12 37.58
C VAL A 6 -28.06 -7.56 38.14
N PRO A 7 -29.20 -6.98 37.71
CA PRO A 7 -30.51 -7.37 38.24
C PRO A 7 -30.86 -8.82 37.91
N LEU A 8 -30.44 -9.30 36.75
CA LEU A 8 -30.66 -10.66 36.28
C LEU A 8 -29.89 -11.67 37.13
N VAL A 9 -28.59 -11.43 37.38
CA VAL A 9 -27.77 -12.28 38.27
C VAL A 9 -28.35 -12.30 39.69
N ALA A 10 -28.74 -11.14 40.23
CA ALA A 10 -29.36 -11.06 41.54
C ALA A 10 -30.67 -11.86 41.63
N ALA A 11 -31.53 -11.78 40.59
CA ALA A 11 -32.77 -12.54 40.52
C ALA A 11 -32.51 -14.06 40.47
N ILE A 12 -31.52 -14.51 39.70
CA ILE A 12 -31.12 -15.93 39.62
C ILE A 12 -30.67 -16.43 41.00
N LEU A 13 -29.81 -15.67 41.69
CA LEU A 13 -29.33 -16.03 43.02
C LEU A 13 -30.48 -16.13 44.04
N ILE A 14 -31.39 -15.15 44.06
CA ILE A 14 -32.54 -15.16 44.98
C ILE A 14 -33.49 -16.32 44.67
N ALA A 15 -33.80 -16.56 43.39
CA ALA A 15 -34.70 -17.64 42.98
C ALA A 15 -34.09 -19.02 43.25
N GLY A 16 -32.79 -19.19 43.00
CA GLY A 16 -32.07 -20.43 43.30
C GLY A 16 -32.05 -20.72 44.79
N ALA A 17 -31.76 -19.72 45.62
CA ALA A 17 -31.79 -19.85 47.08
C ALA A 17 -33.18 -20.27 47.59
N ARG A 18 -34.27 -19.68 47.06
CA ARG A 18 -35.65 -20.08 47.40
C ARG A 18 -35.98 -21.52 47.00
N LYS A 19 -35.34 -22.04 45.96
CA LYS A 19 -35.48 -23.43 45.49
C LYS A 19 -34.52 -24.41 46.19
N GLY A 20 -33.72 -23.95 47.15
CA GLY A 20 -32.75 -24.78 47.87
C GLY A 20 -31.49 -25.10 47.09
N HIS A 21 -31.19 -24.38 46.00
CA HIS A 21 -29.94 -24.52 45.27
C HIS A 21 -28.81 -23.74 45.94
N ASN A 22 -27.61 -24.33 46.00
CA ASN A 22 -26.41 -23.68 46.48
C ASN A 22 -25.69 -22.98 45.31
N LEU A 23 -25.91 -21.67 45.17
CA LEU A 23 -25.33 -20.85 44.10
C LEU A 23 -24.39 -19.80 44.71
N GLY A 24 -23.17 -19.73 44.17
CA GLY A 24 -22.23 -18.64 44.45
C GLY A 24 -22.28 -17.58 43.34
N GLY A 25 -21.94 -16.34 43.69
CA GLY A 25 -21.86 -15.24 42.74
C GLY A 25 -20.59 -14.43 42.93
N PHE A 26 -19.96 -14.04 41.83
CA PHE A 26 -18.82 -13.13 41.83
C PHE A 26 -18.93 -12.18 40.62
N ILE A 27 -18.16 -11.11 40.63
CA ILE A 27 -18.19 -10.05 39.61
C ILE A 27 -16.83 -9.95 38.95
N ILE A 28 -16.81 -9.86 37.61
CA ILE A 28 -15.61 -9.53 36.84
C ILE A 28 -15.71 -8.10 36.33
N HIS A 29 -14.66 -7.32 36.60
CA HIS A 29 -14.55 -5.96 36.12
C HIS A 29 -13.98 -5.88 34.71
N LYS A 30 -14.47 -4.89 33.95
CA LYS A 30 -13.93 -4.58 32.61
C LYS A 30 -12.52 -3.99 32.70
N GLU A 31 -12.25 -3.24 33.77
CA GLU A 31 -10.93 -2.74 34.16
C GLU A 31 -10.77 -2.93 35.67
N ARG A 32 -9.57 -3.22 36.16
CA ARG A 32 -9.32 -3.37 37.61
C ARG A 32 -9.77 -2.13 38.38
N LYS A 33 -10.26 -2.33 39.61
CA LYS A 33 -10.55 -1.23 40.53
C LYS A 33 -9.32 -0.34 40.70
N ARG A 34 -9.55 0.96 40.88
CA ARG A 34 -8.50 1.94 41.17
C ARG A 34 -8.20 2.11 42.66
N TYR A 35 -8.86 1.32 43.51
CA TYR A 35 -8.78 1.40 44.97
C TYR A 35 -8.82 0.00 45.60
N GLY A 36 -8.45 -0.08 46.87
CA GLY A 36 -8.38 -1.35 47.60
C GLY A 36 -7.32 -2.29 47.01
N ARG A 37 -7.63 -3.59 46.95
CA ARG A 37 -6.72 -4.62 46.38
C ARG A 37 -6.62 -4.60 44.85
N MET A 38 -7.40 -3.74 44.15
CA MET A 38 -7.36 -3.60 42.70
C MET A 38 -7.59 -4.92 41.94
N ASN A 39 -8.44 -5.79 42.52
CA ASN A 39 -8.78 -7.08 41.94
C ASN A 39 -9.61 -6.91 40.66
N ALA A 40 -9.42 -7.82 39.71
CA ALA A 40 -10.28 -7.97 38.55
C ALA A 40 -11.58 -8.72 38.89
N ILE A 41 -11.52 -9.63 39.88
CA ILE A 41 -12.64 -10.42 40.38
C ILE A 41 -13.03 -9.94 41.79
N GLU A 42 -14.32 -9.73 42.01
CA GLU A 42 -14.88 -9.50 43.34
C GLU A 42 -15.77 -10.67 43.77
N GLY A 43 -15.55 -11.15 45.00
CA GLY A 43 -16.17 -12.37 45.51
C GLY A 43 -15.22 -13.56 45.42
N GLU A 44 -15.62 -14.67 46.03
CA GLU A 44 -14.86 -15.92 46.00
C GLU A 44 -15.30 -16.77 44.81
N VAL A 45 -14.32 -17.30 44.07
CA VAL A 45 -14.57 -18.23 42.96
C VAL A 45 -14.40 -19.65 43.51
N SER A 46 -15.51 -20.29 43.89
CA SER A 46 -15.53 -21.69 44.36
C SER A 46 -15.28 -22.66 43.21
N ASP A 47 -14.96 -23.93 43.47
CA ASP A 47 -14.66 -24.97 42.45
C ASP A 47 -15.84 -25.42 41.58
N ALA A 48 -17.02 -24.82 41.76
CA ALA A 48 -18.20 -25.11 40.96
C ALA A 48 -18.06 -24.66 39.48
N PRO A 49 -18.79 -25.29 38.54
CA PRO A 49 -18.85 -24.83 37.15
C PRO A 49 -19.29 -23.37 37.04
N ILE A 50 -18.63 -22.58 36.18
CA ILE A 50 -18.90 -21.15 36.04
C ILE A 50 -19.90 -20.91 34.90
N LEU A 51 -21.06 -20.35 35.25
CA LEU A 51 -22.05 -19.84 34.30
C LEU A 51 -21.89 -18.32 34.19
N LEU A 52 -21.60 -17.80 32.99
CA LEU A 52 -21.66 -16.36 32.74
C LEU A 52 -23.05 -15.98 32.28
N VAL A 53 -23.56 -14.86 32.80
CA VAL A 53 -24.90 -14.36 32.53
C VAL A 53 -24.79 -12.95 31.96
N ASP A 54 -25.41 -12.71 30.82
CA ASP A 54 -25.50 -11.38 30.21
C ASP A 54 -26.90 -11.13 29.62
N ASP A 55 -27.26 -9.88 29.33
CA ASP A 55 -28.56 -9.59 28.72
C ASP A 55 -28.60 -10.00 27.25
N ILE A 56 -27.50 -9.80 26.52
CA ILE A 56 -27.41 -10.01 25.08
C ILE A 56 -26.12 -10.76 24.70
N PHE A 57 -26.25 -11.79 23.87
CA PHE A 57 -25.12 -12.44 23.20
C PHE A 57 -25.10 -12.12 21.71
N ASN A 58 -23.99 -11.56 21.22
CA ASN A 58 -23.78 -11.26 19.80
C ASN A 58 -22.59 -12.03 19.21
N SER A 59 -21.39 -11.50 19.46
CA SER A 59 -20.13 -11.99 18.87
C SER A 59 -19.18 -12.59 19.91
N GLY A 60 -19.61 -12.69 21.18
CA GLY A 60 -18.75 -13.07 22.30
C GLY A 60 -17.71 -12.02 22.73
N ALA A 61 -17.60 -10.88 22.01
CA ALA A 61 -16.54 -9.90 22.25
C ALA A 61 -16.57 -9.25 23.64
N SER A 62 -17.75 -9.02 24.23
CA SER A 62 -17.91 -8.49 25.59
C SER A 62 -17.51 -9.52 26.67
N ILE A 63 -17.76 -10.80 26.40
CA ILE A 63 -17.51 -11.93 27.29
C ILE A 63 -16.04 -12.37 27.27
N GLU A 64 -15.33 -12.11 26.17
CA GLU A 64 -13.94 -12.49 25.99
C GLU A 64 -13.02 -11.99 27.13
N GLN A 65 -13.27 -10.79 27.66
CA GLN A 65 -12.53 -10.26 28.82
C GLN A 65 -12.72 -11.14 30.06
N SER A 66 -13.96 -11.55 30.34
CA SER A 66 -14.27 -12.46 31.45
C SER A 66 -13.59 -13.81 31.27
N ARG A 67 -13.59 -14.34 30.04
CA ARG A 67 -12.93 -15.62 29.71
C ARG A 67 -11.42 -15.56 29.99
N VAL A 68 -10.72 -14.53 29.54
CA VAL A 68 -9.26 -14.44 29.74
C VAL A 68 -8.88 -14.20 31.20
N VAL A 69 -9.68 -13.43 31.96
CA VAL A 69 -9.46 -13.21 33.40
C VAL A 69 -9.65 -14.50 34.19
N LEU A 70 -10.69 -15.27 33.88
CA LEU A 70 -10.97 -16.54 34.55
C LEU A 70 -9.97 -17.65 34.19
N ALA A 71 -9.46 -17.64 32.94
CA ALA A 71 -8.39 -18.54 32.54
C ALA A 71 -7.09 -18.32 33.34
N GLU A 72 -6.86 -17.12 33.91
CA GLU A 72 -5.65 -16.86 34.73
C GLU A 72 -5.65 -17.59 36.07
N ILE A 73 -6.83 -17.96 36.56
CA ILE A 73 -7.01 -18.70 37.80
C ILE A 73 -7.42 -20.15 37.53
N ASP A 74 -7.22 -20.63 36.29
CA ASP A 74 -7.53 -21.98 35.83
C ASP A 74 -9.01 -22.38 35.99
N ARG A 75 -9.91 -21.39 35.88
CA ARG A 75 -11.36 -21.61 36.02
C ARG A 75 -12.10 -21.35 34.71
N PRO A 76 -12.20 -22.34 33.80
CA PRO A 76 -12.87 -22.13 32.52
C PRO A 76 -14.37 -21.86 32.67
N ILE A 77 -14.95 -21.16 31.70
CA ILE A 77 -16.40 -20.94 31.61
C ILE A 77 -17.05 -22.27 31.22
N TRP A 78 -18.06 -22.70 31.97
CA TRP A 78 -18.87 -23.86 31.63
C TRP A 78 -19.88 -23.52 30.53
N LYS A 79 -20.65 -22.45 30.72
CA LYS A 79 -21.67 -21.97 29.77
C LYS A 79 -21.86 -20.46 29.84
N VAL A 80 -22.46 -19.91 28.80
CA VAL A 80 -23.03 -18.58 28.79
C VAL A 80 -24.56 -18.71 28.75
N TRP A 81 -25.26 -17.92 29.55
CA TRP A 81 -26.70 -17.75 29.47
C TRP A 81 -27.02 -16.31 29.13
N SER A 82 -27.93 -16.08 28.18
CA SER A 82 -28.35 -14.75 27.77
C SER A 82 -29.87 -14.60 27.64
N VAL A 83 -30.40 -13.39 27.72
CA VAL A 83 -31.82 -13.17 27.43
C VAL A 83 -32.08 -13.30 25.93
N ILE A 84 -31.22 -12.68 25.10
CA ILE A 84 -31.36 -12.72 23.64
C ILE A 84 -30.02 -13.15 23.02
N ASP A 85 -30.05 -14.23 22.23
CA ASP A 85 -28.95 -14.60 21.34
C ASP A 85 -29.23 -14.10 19.92
N TYR A 86 -28.30 -13.32 19.38
CA TYR A 86 -28.38 -12.87 17.99
C TYR A 86 -28.12 -13.99 16.99
N GLN A 87 -27.45 -15.07 17.38
CA GLN A 87 -27.03 -16.17 16.50
C GLN A 87 -26.18 -15.67 15.32
N SER A 88 -25.23 -14.77 15.62
CA SER A 88 -24.31 -14.27 14.61
C SER A 88 -23.25 -15.31 14.27
N ASN A 89 -22.82 -15.39 13.01
CA ASN A 89 -21.70 -16.26 12.61
C ASN A 89 -20.46 -16.03 13.47
N THR A 90 -20.16 -14.76 13.80
CA THR A 90 -19.04 -14.43 14.70
C THR A 90 -19.22 -14.95 16.12
N GLY A 91 -20.45 -15.02 16.61
CA GLY A 91 -20.81 -15.60 17.89
C GLY A 91 -20.69 -17.11 17.89
N GLU A 92 -21.16 -17.78 16.83
CA GLU A 92 -20.98 -19.23 16.63
C GLU A 92 -19.50 -19.60 16.55
N ASP A 93 -18.71 -18.85 15.78
CA ASP A 93 -17.25 -19.03 15.69
C ASP A 93 -16.57 -18.89 17.06
N TRP A 94 -17.01 -17.92 17.87
CA TRP A 94 -16.51 -17.73 19.23
C TRP A 94 -16.85 -18.92 20.14
N GLN A 95 -18.09 -19.40 20.10
CA GLN A 95 -18.54 -20.58 20.86
C GLN A 95 -17.72 -21.82 20.50
N ASN A 96 -17.55 -22.09 19.21
CA ASN A 96 -16.77 -23.22 18.69
C ASN A 96 -15.29 -23.12 19.10
N ARG A 97 -14.68 -21.93 18.94
CA ARG A 97 -13.26 -21.70 19.27
C ARG A 97 -12.95 -21.95 20.74
N HIS A 98 -13.87 -21.62 21.64
CA HIS A 98 -13.66 -21.72 23.08
C HIS A 98 -14.36 -22.92 23.72
N SER A 99 -15.09 -23.72 22.93
CA SER A 99 -15.91 -24.84 23.42
C SER A 99 -16.88 -24.41 24.53
N VAL A 100 -17.49 -23.22 24.37
CA VAL A 100 -18.47 -22.66 25.31
C VAL A 100 -19.82 -22.59 24.60
N THR A 101 -20.85 -23.18 25.20
CA THR A 101 -22.22 -23.10 24.66
C THR A 101 -22.97 -21.90 25.22
N VAL A 102 -23.72 -21.22 24.37
CA VAL A 102 -24.66 -20.16 24.75
C VAL A 102 -26.07 -20.73 24.81
N GLU A 103 -26.75 -20.54 25.93
CA GLU A 103 -28.19 -20.78 26.08
C GLU A 103 -28.90 -19.43 26.14
N SER A 104 -30.08 -19.33 25.53
CA SER A 104 -30.86 -18.09 25.54
C SER A 104 -32.35 -18.30 25.77
N ALA A 105 -33.00 -17.29 26.32
CA ALA A 105 -34.46 -17.27 26.45
C ALA A 105 -35.14 -16.99 25.09
N TYR A 106 -34.52 -16.14 24.27
CA TYR A 106 -35.00 -15.76 22.95
C TYR A 106 -33.86 -15.70 21.94
N THR A 107 -34.22 -15.81 20.67
CA THR A 107 -33.41 -15.53 19.50
C THR A 107 -33.96 -14.32 18.75
N LEU A 108 -33.20 -13.73 17.82
CA LEU A 108 -33.76 -12.71 16.92
C LEU A 108 -34.99 -13.19 16.14
N GLY A 109 -34.98 -14.48 15.76
CA GLY A 109 -36.04 -15.08 14.97
C GLY A 109 -37.40 -15.03 15.68
N ASP A 110 -37.39 -15.13 17.01
CA ASP A 110 -38.60 -15.04 17.84
C ASP A 110 -39.29 -13.67 17.76
N PHE A 111 -38.56 -12.63 17.34
CA PHE A 111 -39.07 -11.27 17.12
C PHE A 111 -39.28 -10.94 15.63
N GLY A 112 -39.10 -11.90 14.72
CA GLY A 112 -39.16 -11.66 13.27
C GLY A 112 -38.00 -10.80 12.73
N LEU A 113 -36.91 -10.66 13.49
CA LEU A 113 -35.75 -9.87 13.11
C LEU A 113 -34.68 -10.74 12.45
N LYS A 114 -33.88 -10.14 11.56
CA LYS A 114 -32.73 -10.78 10.92
C LYS A 114 -31.47 -9.95 11.13
N LEU A 115 -30.34 -10.62 11.33
CA LEU A 115 -29.03 -9.99 11.32
C LEU A 115 -28.77 -9.34 9.97
N SER A 116 -28.40 -8.06 9.98
CA SER A 116 -27.84 -7.41 8.79
C SER A 116 -26.52 -8.10 8.40
N VAL A 117 -26.42 -8.56 7.15
CA VAL A 117 -25.21 -9.20 6.63
C VAL A 117 -24.03 -8.20 6.74
N PRO A 118 -22.95 -8.53 7.46
CA PRO A 118 -21.79 -7.66 7.53
C PRO A 118 -21.16 -7.46 6.15
N LYS A 119 -20.62 -6.27 5.87
CA LYS A 119 -19.72 -6.08 4.73
C LYS A 119 -18.52 -7.02 4.91
N ASN A 120 -18.19 -7.81 3.88
CA ASN A 120 -17.05 -8.74 3.84
C ASN A 120 -15.84 -8.19 4.62
N HIS A 121 -15.50 -8.85 5.72
CA HIS A 121 -14.32 -8.48 6.50
C HIS A 121 -13.06 -8.95 5.75
N SER A 122 -12.10 -8.03 5.64
CA SER A 122 -10.70 -8.31 5.28
C SER A 122 -10.14 -9.49 6.08
N THR A 123 -9.10 -10.14 5.55
CA THR A 123 -8.31 -11.22 6.15
C THR A 123 -8.25 -11.09 7.68
N GLN A 124 -8.98 -11.96 8.40
CA GLN A 124 -9.00 -11.94 9.86
C GLN A 124 -7.71 -12.57 10.39
N LEU A 125 -6.95 -11.80 11.17
CA LEU A 125 -5.81 -12.31 11.91
C LEU A 125 -6.31 -13.16 13.07
N SER A 126 -5.67 -14.31 13.26
CA SER A 126 -5.82 -15.18 14.43
C SER A 126 -4.55 -15.14 15.27
N PHE A 127 -4.71 -15.37 16.57
CA PHE A 127 -3.68 -15.13 17.57
C PHE A 127 -3.50 -16.36 18.45
N LEU A 128 -2.26 -16.73 18.70
CA LEU A 128 -1.90 -17.84 19.60
C LEU A 128 -0.80 -17.38 20.54
N VAL A 129 -1.12 -17.33 21.84
CA VAL A 129 -0.11 -17.12 22.89
C VAL A 129 0.77 -18.36 22.95
N ARG A 130 2.07 -18.20 22.69
CA ARG A 130 3.06 -19.29 22.75
C ARG A 130 3.62 -19.46 24.15
N TRP A 131 3.90 -18.35 24.80
CA TRP A 131 4.45 -18.31 26.15
C TRP A 131 4.04 -17.03 26.86
N LEU A 132 4.13 -17.06 28.20
CA LEU A 132 3.86 -15.95 29.09
C LEU A 132 4.98 -15.88 30.13
N ASN A 133 5.70 -14.76 30.15
CA ASN A 133 6.66 -14.45 31.21
C ASN A 133 5.99 -13.53 32.25
N LYS A 134 6.03 -13.94 33.52
CA LYS A 134 5.49 -13.17 34.66
C LYS A 134 6.65 -12.59 35.49
N ALA A 135 6.55 -11.33 35.89
CA ALA A 135 7.38 -10.77 36.96
C ALA A 135 6.56 -10.52 38.23
N ALA A 136 7.21 -10.55 39.38
CA ALA A 136 6.58 -10.27 40.66
C ALA A 136 6.18 -8.78 40.79
N SER A 137 5.38 -8.50 41.82
CA SER A 137 5.12 -7.14 42.33
C SER A 137 4.63 -6.13 41.27
N ALA A 138 3.65 -6.55 40.46
CA ALA A 138 2.94 -5.67 39.55
C ALA A 138 2.30 -4.49 40.29
N ASN A 139 2.51 -3.27 39.79
CA ASN A 139 1.80 -2.11 40.31
C ASN A 139 0.52 -1.86 39.50
N HIS A 140 -0.60 -2.31 40.06
CA HIS A 140 -1.93 -2.14 39.47
C HIS A 140 -2.52 -0.72 39.64
N HIS A 141 -1.91 0.13 40.48
CA HIS A 141 -2.40 1.49 40.72
C HIS A 141 -2.11 2.39 39.51
N TYR A 142 -0.92 2.27 38.92
CA TYR A 142 -0.52 3.10 37.78
C TYR A 142 -0.85 2.40 36.45
N VAL A 143 -1.99 2.77 35.86
CA VAL A 143 -2.40 2.37 34.50
C VAL A 143 -2.03 3.46 33.50
N VAL A 144 -0.74 3.58 33.25
CA VAL A 144 -0.10 4.57 32.36
C VAL A 144 0.94 3.84 31.48
N PRO A 145 1.54 4.47 30.46
CA PRO A 145 2.67 3.87 29.74
C PRO A 145 3.77 3.44 30.70
N LYS A 146 4.27 2.21 30.51
CA LYS A 146 5.43 1.62 31.22
C LYS A 146 6.50 1.25 30.19
N SER A 147 7.55 0.54 30.60
CA SER A 147 8.58 0.08 29.67
C SER A 147 7.95 -0.78 28.58
N ALA A 148 8.02 -0.33 27.33
CA ALA A 148 7.69 -1.17 26.19
C ALA A 148 8.78 -2.25 26.00
N PRO A 149 8.42 -3.43 25.48
CA PRO A 149 9.42 -4.42 25.08
C PRO A 149 10.20 -3.94 23.86
N ARG A 150 11.48 -4.31 23.78
CA ARG A 150 12.33 -4.12 22.60
C ARG A 150 12.95 -5.43 22.17
N ALA A 151 12.82 -5.77 20.89
CA ALA A 151 13.37 -6.98 20.31
C ALA A 151 14.70 -6.67 19.63
N GLN A 152 15.75 -7.45 19.95
CA GLN A 152 17.05 -7.36 19.31
C GLN A 152 17.66 -8.76 19.22
N GLY A 153 17.91 -9.24 18.00
CA GLY A 153 18.58 -10.54 17.77
C GLY A 153 17.86 -11.74 18.40
N GLY A 154 16.53 -11.73 18.47
CA GLY A 154 15.73 -12.80 19.09
C GLY A 154 15.68 -12.74 20.62
N LEU A 155 16.22 -11.69 21.23
CA LEU A 155 16.12 -11.40 22.67
C LEU A 155 15.20 -10.20 22.91
N ILE A 156 14.43 -10.24 24.00
CA ILE A 156 13.44 -9.23 24.34
C ILE A 156 13.81 -8.54 25.65
N TYR A 157 13.91 -7.22 25.61
CA TYR A 157 14.34 -6.39 26.74
C TYR A 157 13.21 -5.51 27.23
N PHE A 158 12.95 -5.49 28.55
CA PHE A 158 11.95 -4.62 29.15
C PHE A 158 12.17 -4.43 30.65
N GLY A 159 11.76 -3.27 31.17
CA GLY A 159 11.71 -2.94 32.58
C GLY A 159 10.37 -3.31 33.26
N THR A 160 10.40 -3.51 34.57
CA THR A 160 9.22 -3.85 35.38
C THR A 160 8.97 -2.81 36.49
N ASP A 161 7.75 -2.79 37.04
CA ASP A 161 7.46 -2.00 38.25
C ASP A 161 8.26 -2.44 39.47
N SER A 162 8.73 -3.69 39.49
CA SER A 162 9.57 -4.21 40.58
C SER A 162 11.01 -3.67 40.49
N GLY A 163 11.37 -2.92 39.46
CA GLY A 163 12.74 -2.41 39.29
C GLY A 163 13.68 -3.42 38.65
N GLU A 164 13.17 -4.34 37.82
CA GLU A 164 13.98 -5.32 37.11
C GLU A 164 14.05 -4.96 35.64
N MET A 165 15.26 -4.75 35.11
CA MET A 165 15.52 -4.79 33.66
C MET A 165 15.75 -6.24 33.29
N ARG A 166 14.93 -6.79 32.40
CA ARG A 166 14.94 -8.21 32.05
C ARG A 166 15.33 -8.39 30.59
N CYS A 167 16.10 -9.43 30.32
CA CYS A 167 16.30 -9.98 28.99
C CYS A 167 15.67 -11.37 28.93
N ILE A 168 14.76 -11.56 27.98
CA ILE A 168 14.00 -12.77 27.77
C ILE A 168 14.41 -13.38 26.42
N ASP A 169 14.49 -14.70 26.36
CA ASP A 169 14.59 -15.41 25.10
C ASP A 169 13.28 -15.30 24.32
N GLY A 170 13.31 -14.73 23.12
CA GLY A 170 12.11 -14.48 22.32
C GLY A 170 11.40 -15.77 21.90
N ALA A 171 12.11 -16.89 21.75
CA ALA A 171 11.52 -18.16 21.32
C ALA A 171 10.79 -18.86 22.48
N SER A 172 11.44 -18.98 23.65
CA SER A 172 10.92 -19.75 24.78
C SER A 172 10.16 -18.92 25.82
N GLY A 173 10.40 -17.61 25.88
CA GLY A 173 9.89 -16.75 26.95
C GLY A 173 10.64 -16.87 28.27
N GLU A 174 11.75 -17.60 28.32
CA GLU A 174 12.58 -17.78 29.51
C GLU A 174 13.49 -16.59 29.77
N THR A 175 13.77 -16.31 31.03
CA THR A 175 14.66 -15.20 31.42
C THR A 175 16.12 -15.61 31.25
N ARG A 176 16.84 -14.90 30.38
CA ARG A 176 18.29 -15.06 30.19
C ARG A 176 19.06 -14.41 31.32
N TRP A 177 18.69 -13.17 31.65
CA TRP A 177 19.23 -12.44 32.78
C TRP A 177 18.23 -11.39 33.28
N ASN A 178 18.40 -10.96 34.52
CA ASN A 178 17.73 -9.78 35.07
C ASN A 178 18.76 -8.92 35.82
N PHE A 179 18.53 -7.61 35.81
CA PHE A 179 19.31 -6.63 36.55
C PHE A 179 18.34 -5.84 37.45
N LYS A 180 18.65 -5.78 38.75
CA LYS A 180 17.80 -5.16 39.77
C LYS A 180 18.33 -3.79 40.16
N ILE A 181 17.49 -2.76 40.06
CA ILE A 181 17.79 -1.42 40.56
C ILE A 181 17.35 -1.25 42.02
N GLU A 182 17.95 -0.30 42.74
CA GLU A 182 17.66 0.00 44.15
C GLU A 182 16.44 0.93 44.30
N ALA A 183 15.34 0.61 43.61
CA ALA A 183 14.14 1.43 43.67
C ALA A 183 13.45 1.32 45.04
N ALA A 184 13.50 2.40 45.82
CA ALA A 184 12.87 2.48 47.15
C ALA A 184 11.33 2.59 47.14
N ARG A 185 10.70 2.71 45.96
CA ARG A 185 9.27 3.05 45.79
C ARG A 185 8.56 2.11 44.81
N SER A 186 7.23 2.25 44.72
CA SER A 186 6.36 1.42 43.87
C SER A 186 6.46 1.70 42.35
N LYS A 187 7.35 2.60 41.93
CA LYS A 187 7.69 2.85 40.53
C LYS A 187 9.12 2.36 40.33
N GLY A 188 9.29 1.27 39.57
CA GLY A 188 10.59 0.66 39.28
C GLY A 188 11.20 1.24 38.00
N ILE A 189 11.13 0.48 36.91
CA ILE A 189 11.64 0.89 35.59
C ILE A 189 10.46 1.10 34.64
N TRP A 190 10.13 2.34 34.34
CA TRP A 190 9.12 2.70 33.34
C TRP A 190 9.72 3.16 32.02
N SER A 191 11.00 3.48 31.99
CA SER A 191 11.78 3.74 30.79
C SER A 191 11.72 2.53 29.86
N THR A 192 11.32 2.75 28.60
CA THR A 192 11.57 1.76 27.54
C THR A 192 13.07 1.74 27.26
N PRO A 193 13.74 0.58 27.25
CA PRO A 193 15.17 0.53 27.00
C PRO A 193 15.51 0.92 25.55
N TYR A 194 16.69 1.53 25.35
CA TYR A 194 17.32 1.59 24.03
C TYR A 194 18.33 0.45 23.95
N VAL A 195 18.18 -0.44 22.97
CA VAL A 195 18.98 -1.65 22.84
C VAL A 195 19.82 -1.59 21.57
N THR A 196 21.11 -1.82 21.74
CA THR A 196 22.07 -2.07 20.64
C THR A 196 22.56 -3.52 20.75
N PRO A 197 23.27 -4.06 19.75
CA PRO A 197 23.89 -5.38 19.89
C PRO A 197 24.80 -5.52 21.11
N GLU A 198 25.39 -4.44 21.62
CA GLU A 198 26.39 -4.52 22.70
C GLU A 198 25.86 -3.99 24.04
N ARG A 199 24.97 -2.99 24.01
CA ARG A 199 24.56 -2.22 25.18
C ARG A 199 23.04 -2.05 25.28
N VAL A 200 22.54 -2.02 26.51
CA VAL A 200 21.17 -1.66 26.87
C VAL A 200 21.22 -0.40 27.73
N PHE A 201 20.58 0.68 27.27
CA PHE A 201 20.44 1.92 28.02
C PHE A 201 19.03 2.07 28.58
N PHE A 202 18.89 2.45 29.85
CA PHE A 202 17.57 2.74 30.44
C PHE A 202 17.67 3.60 31.70
N GLY A 203 16.60 4.37 31.96
CA GLY A 203 16.41 5.13 33.19
C GLY A 203 15.61 4.37 34.26
N GLY A 204 15.96 4.58 35.53
CA GLY A 204 15.24 4.06 36.69
C GLY A 204 14.65 5.17 37.58
N TYR A 205 13.57 4.85 38.29
CA TYR A 205 13.02 5.71 39.35
C TYR A 205 13.84 5.67 40.66
N ASP A 206 15.01 5.04 40.64
CA ASP A 206 16.06 5.21 41.64
C ASP A 206 17.02 6.37 41.29
N GLY A 207 16.75 7.11 40.20
CA GLY A 207 17.50 8.29 39.81
C GLY A 207 18.61 8.02 38.79
N ASN A 208 18.79 6.77 38.38
CA ASN A 208 19.97 6.37 37.62
C ASN A 208 19.68 6.12 36.14
N LEU A 209 20.61 6.53 35.27
CA LEU A 209 20.70 6.04 33.88
C LEU A 209 21.75 4.93 33.84
N TYR A 210 21.38 3.77 33.34
CA TYR A 210 22.25 2.60 33.26
C TYR A 210 22.68 2.32 31.83
N ALA A 211 23.89 1.80 31.67
CA ALA A 211 24.29 1.01 30.51
C ALA A 211 24.69 -0.39 30.95
N LEU A 212 24.04 -1.41 30.41
CA LEU A 212 24.35 -2.82 30.65
C LEU A 212 24.88 -3.47 29.38
N CYS A 213 25.69 -4.51 29.52
CA CYS A 213 26.03 -5.42 28.42
C CYS A 213 24.77 -6.17 27.97
N ALA A 214 24.41 -6.07 26.69
CA ALA A 214 23.18 -6.66 26.16
C ALA A 214 23.10 -8.18 26.30
N GLN A 215 24.25 -8.87 26.21
CA GLN A 215 24.33 -10.33 26.33
C GLN A 215 24.20 -10.82 27.77
N SER A 216 24.85 -10.15 28.72
CA SER A 216 25.03 -10.66 30.08
C SER A 216 24.20 -9.95 31.15
N GLY A 217 23.70 -8.74 30.86
CA GLY A 217 23.04 -7.88 31.84
C GLY A 217 24.01 -7.25 32.85
N ARG A 218 25.33 -7.47 32.70
CA ARG A 218 26.33 -6.85 33.57
C ARG A 218 26.37 -5.35 33.32
N GLU A 219 26.35 -4.59 34.41
CA GLU A 219 26.53 -3.15 34.36
C GLU A 219 27.90 -2.77 33.78
N ILE A 220 27.89 -1.85 32.82
CA ILE A 220 29.09 -1.23 32.26
C ILE A 220 29.35 0.08 33.00
N TRP A 221 28.33 0.94 33.09
CA TRP A 221 28.36 2.17 33.86
C TRP A 221 26.95 2.57 34.31
N ARG A 222 26.89 3.47 35.29
CA ARG A 222 25.67 4.17 35.71
C ARG A 222 25.95 5.67 35.92
N TYR A 223 24.98 6.50 35.59
CA TYR A 223 24.96 7.94 35.87
C TYR A 223 23.96 8.22 36.99
N VAL A 224 24.39 8.88 38.08
CA VAL A 224 23.72 8.88 39.41
C VAL A 224 23.37 10.26 39.98
N GLU A 225 23.27 11.28 39.14
CA GLU A 225 22.97 12.65 39.61
C GLU A 225 21.47 12.94 39.87
N PRO A 226 20.53 12.47 39.04
CA PRO A 226 19.10 12.75 39.22
C PRO A 226 18.46 12.01 40.40
N ASP A 227 17.31 12.50 40.87
CA ASP A 227 16.50 11.80 41.86
C ASP A 227 15.56 10.77 41.23
N TRP A 228 15.08 11.03 40.01
CA TRP A 228 14.24 10.12 39.23
C TRP A 228 14.52 10.21 37.73
N ILE A 229 14.47 9.08 37.03
CA ILE A 229 14.45 9.02 35.56
C ILE A 229 13.27 8.16 35.10
N GLY A 230 12.18 8.84 34.73
CA GLY A 230 11.02 8.21 34.10
C GLY A 230 11.07 8.20 32.56
N SER A 231 11.96 9.00 31.97
CA SER A 231 12.18 9.12 30.53
C SER A 231 12.77 7.85 29.93
N SER A 232 12.43 7.54 28.68
CA SER A 232 13.19 6.56 27.86
C SER A 232 14.40 7.26 27.24
N PRO A 233 15.56 6.59 27.06
CA PRO A 233 16.73 7.18 26.40
C PRO A 233 16.60 7.23 24.87
N ALA A 234 17.26 8.20 24.25
CA ALA A 234 17.54 8.23 22.81
C ALA A 234 19.05 8.19 22.57
N TYR A 235 19.52 7.25 21.75
CA TYR A 235 20.95 7.09 21.47
C TYR A 235 21.30 7.64 20.07
N ALA A 236 22.32 8.49 20.01
CA ALA A 236 22.91 9.03 18.79
C ALA A 236 24.28 8.39 18.55
N SER A 237 24.34 7.39 17.67
CA SER A 237 25.57 6.65 17.38
C SER A 237 26.64 7.49 16.69
N ASP A 238 26.25 8.46 15.88
CA ASP A 238 27.13 9.41 15.20
C ASP A 238 27.76 10.45 16.16
N LEU A 239 27.13 10.68 17.31
CA LEU A 239 27.63 11.56 18.36
C LEU A 239 28.26 10.80 19.53
N ASN A 240 28.01 9.50 19.63
CA ASN A 240 28.27 8.67 20.81
C ASN A 240 27.59 9.22 22.09
N LEU A 241 26.37 9.77 21.96
CA LEU A 241 25.63 10.38 23.07
C LEU A 241 24.30 9.66 23.33
N VAL A 242 23.95 9.53 24.61
CA VAL A 242 22.63 9.12 25.08
C VAL A 242 21.93 10.35 25.65
N PHE A 243 20.79 10.71 25.08
CA PHE A 243 19.92 11.77 25.57
C PHE A 243 18.86 11.20 26.50
N ILE A 244 18.60 11.90 27.61
CA ILE A 244 17.63 11.47 28.62
C ILE A 244 17.00 12.66 29.35
N GLY A 245 15.70 12.59 29.62
CA GLY A 245 15.04 13.50 30.56
C GLY A 245 15.33 13.13 32.01
N VAL A 246 15.77 14.08 32.82
CA VAL A 246 16.14 13.89 34.24
C VAL A 246 15.22 14.71 35.14
N GLU A 247 14.93 14.18 36.33
CA GLU A 247 14.10 14.84 37.34
C GLU A 247 14.87 14.94 38.67
N TYR A 248 14.70 16.08 39.34
CA TYR A 248 15.29 16.36 40.64
C TYR A 248 14.19 16.71 41.65
N ALA A 249 14.35 16.32 42.91
CA ALA A 249 13.49 16.67 44.03
C ALA A 249 13.61 18.16 44.44
N SER A 250 14.51 18.90 43.80
CA SER A 250 14.81 20.27 44.15
C SER A 250 13.64 21.22 43.83
N PRO A 251 13.25 22.10 44.78
CA PRO A 251 12.21 23.10 44.55
C PRO A 251 12.63 24.21 43.57
N THR A 252 13.93 24.37 43.32
CA THR A 252 14.48 25.42 42.43
C THR A 252 14.90 24.89 41.06
N ARG A 253 14.97 23.57 40.89
CA ARG A 253 15.32 22.88 39.65
C ARG A 253 14.53 21.58 39.59
N GLY A 254 13.42 21.56 38.84
CA GLY A 254 12.60 20.36 38.73
C GLY A 254 13.21 19.30 37.82
N GLY A 255 13.90 19.67 36.74
CA GLY A 255 14.43 18.67 35.82
C GLY A 255 15.40 19.22 34.80
N GLY A 256 15.71 18.41 33.79
CA GLY A 256 16.56 18.78 32.69
C GLY A 256 16.54 17.76 31.56
N ILE A 257 17.16 18.12 30.45
CA ILE A 257 17.53 17.19 29.38
C ILE A 257 19.04 17.07 29.43
N ALA A 258 19.54 15.86 29.60
CA ALA A 258 20.98 15.58 29.68
C ALA A 258 21.46 14.80 28.45
N ALA A 259 22.70 15.05 28.05
CA ALA A 259 23.46 14.17 27.18
C ALA A 259 24.58 13.51 27.95
N ILE A 260 24.64 12.20 27.85
CA ILE A 260 25.60 11.34 28.53
C ILE A 260 26.45 10.66 27.46
N ASP A 261 27.76 10.65 27.63
CA ASP A 261 28.66 9.91 26.76
C ASP A 261 28.36 8.41 26.86
N ALA A 262 28.07 7.78 25.72
CA ALA A 262 27.55 6.42 25.69
C ALA A 262 28.60 5.37 26.09
N GLU A 263 29.89 5.72 25.96
CA GLU A 263 31.00 4.83 26.28
C GLU A 263 31.28 4.83 27.78
N THR A 264 31.40 6.02 28.36
CA THR A 264 31.91 6.26 29.73
C THR A 264 30.83 6.50 30.78
N GLY A 265 29.63 6.92 30.37
CA GLY A 265 28.57 7.33 31.29
C GLY A 265 28.75 8.74 31.88
N HIS A 266 29.74 9.50 31.41
CA HIS A 266 29.96 10.87 31.86
C HIS A 266 28.97 11.84 31.23
N LYS A 267 28.44 12.76 32.03
CA LYS A 267 27.60 13.84 31.53
C LYS A 267 28.42 14.80 30.68
N VAL A 268 27.95 15.04 29.45
CA VAL A 268 28.56 15.98 28.51
C VAL A 268 27.93 17.36 28.66
N TRP A 269 26.60 17.43 28.68
CA TRP A 269 25.86 18.66 28.90
C TRP A 269 24.50 18.39 29.53
N GLU A 270 23.90 19.44 30.08
CA GLU A 270 22.51 19.42 30.53
C GLU A 270 21.83 20.76 30.29
N CYS A 271 20.61 20.73 29.75
CA CYS A 271 19.72 21.87 29.67
C CYS A 271 18.70 21.79 30.82
N PRO A 272 18.83 22.59 31.88
CA PRO A 272 17.91 22.56 33.01
C PRO A 272 16.54 23.16 32.62
N VAL A 273 15.49 22.64 33.23
CA VAL A 273 14.12 23.15 33.11
C VAL A 273 13.48 23.33 34.48
N ARG A 274 12.42 24.14 34.55
CA ARG A 274 11.77 24.50 35.82
C ARG A 274 11.00 23.34 36.43
N CYS A 275 10.33 22.53 35.62
CA CYS A 275 9.49 21.41 36.07
C CYS A 275 10.11 20.06 35.70
N TYR A 276 9.52 18.98 36.22
CA TYR A 276 9.96 17.61 35.93
C TYR A 276 9.94 17.30 34.42
N VAL A 277 10.94 16.56 33.95
CA VAL A 277 11.01 16.05 32.57
C VAL A 277 10.70 14.57 32.57
N HIS A 278 9.44 14.24 32.32
CA HIS A 278 9.02 12.85 32.09
C HIS A 278 9.06 12.48 30.60
N GLY A 279 9.22 13.47 29.71
CA GLY A 279 9.24 13.27 28.27
C GLY A 279 10.49 12.54 27.79
N SER A 280 10.30 11.59 26.87
CA SER A 280 11.40 10.92 26.18
C SER A 280 11.94 11.79 25.04
N PRO A 281 13.26 11.87 24.82
CA PRO A 281 13.83 12.63 23.73
C PRO A 281 13.70 11.90 22.38
N LEU A 282 13.77 12.69 21.31
CA LEU A 282 13.91 12.28 19.92
C LEU A 282 15.22 12.88 19.39
N TYR A 283 16.08 12.08 18.79
CA TYR A 283 17.26 12.57 18.08
C TYR A 283 17.00 12.69 16.57
N ALA A 284 17.21 13.87 16.01
CA ALA A 284 17.09 14.17 14.59
C ALA A 284 18.48 14.41 13.98
N ALA A 285 19.10 13.34 13.47
CA ALA A 285 20.50 13.33 13.00
C ALA A 285 20.80 14.41 11.96
N ASP A 286 19.96 14.53 10.92
CA ASP A 286 20.19 15.45 9.78
C ASP A 286 20.28 16.92 10.19
N SER A 287 19.61 17.29 11.29
CA SER A 287 19.61 18.67 11.81
C SER A 287 20.46 18.81 13.07
N SER A 288 21.06 17.71 13.54
CA SER A 288 21.76 17.59 14.82
C SER A 288 20.95 18.19 15.97
N LEU A 289 19.66 17.86 16.03
CA LEU A 289 18.74 18.33 17.07
C LEU A 289 18.33 17.18 17.99
N VAL A 290 18.14 17.49 19.27
CA VAL A 290 17.42 16.64 20.21
C VAL A 290 16.17 17.36 20.68
N LEU A 291 15.02 16.70 20.53
CA LEU A 291 13.71 17.25 20.87
C LEU A 291 13.15 16.53 22.08
N CYS A 292 12.66 17.26 23.08
CA CYS A 292 12.13 16.66 24.29
C CYS A 292 10.99 17.49 24.90
N GLY A 293 9.95 16.80 25.35
CA GLY A 293 8.81 17.40 26.02
C GLY A 293 9.00 17.54 27.53
N THR A 294 8.41 18.58 28.11
CA THR A 294 8.50 18.91 29.54
C THR A 294 7.13 18.92 30.21
N ASN A 295 7.09 18.75 31.55
CA ASN A 295 5.81 18.77 32.29
C ASN A 295 5.18 20.16 32.42
N ASP A 296 5.92 21.24 32.18
CA ASP A 296 5.39 22.60 32.04
C ASP A 296 4.83 22.89 30.63
N GLY A 297 4.78 21.86 29.77
CA GLY A 297 4.07 21.91 28.49
C GLY A 297 4.91 22.46 27.33
N ALA A 298 6.22 22.56 27.47
CA ALA A 298 7.09 22.91 26.36
C ALA A 298 7.54 21.66 25.58
N LEU A 299 7.71 21.83 24.27
CA LEU A 299 8.57 20.99 23.45
C LEU A 299 9.84 21.80 23.16
N LEU A 300 10.98 21.32 23.61
CA LEU A 300 12.28 21.97 23.41
C LEU A 300 13.01 21.28 22.27
N ALA A 301 13.63 22.03 21.37
CA ALA A 301 14.63 21.54 20.45
C ALA A 301 15.99 22.12 20.81
N LEU A 302 16.93 21.24 21.14
CA LEU A 302 18.27 21.60 21.57
C LEU A 302 19.27 21.14 20.51
N ASP A 303 20.37 21.85 20.40
CA ASP A 303 21.55 21.38 19.69
C ASP A 303 22.07 20.10 20.35
N ALA A 304 22.17 19.02 19.59
CA ALA A 304 22.48 17.70 20.14
C ALA A 304 23.90 17.60 20.72
N ARG A 305 24.84 18.44 20.28
CA ARG A 305 26.23 18.42 20.76
C ARG A 305 26.46 19.30 21.97
N THR A 306 25.75 20.42 22.07
CA THR A 306 26.01 21.46 23.07
C THR A 306 24.90 21.65 24.09
N GLY A 307 23.69 21.14 23.82
CA GLY A 307 22.51 21.36 24.64
C GLY A 307 21.91 22.76 24.52
N ALA A 308 22.42 23.60 23.61
CA ALA A 308 21.92 24.95 23.40
C ALA A 308 20.49 24.94 22.84
N LEU A 309 19.58 25.69 23.45
CA LEU A 309 18.20 25.84 22.96
C LEU A 309 18.20 26.48 21.57
N ARG A 310 17.60 25.78 20.59
CA ARG A 310 17.42 26.27 19.22
C ARG A 310 16.06 26.91 19.05
N TRP A 311 15.01 26.21 19.47
CA TRP A 311 13.66 26.73 19.52
C TRP A 311 12.84 25.99 20.58
N GLN A 312 11.72 26.59 20.97
CA GLN A 312 10.76 25.99 21.88
C GLN A 312 9.34 26.22 21.39
N PHE A 313 8.45 25.25 21.65
CA PHE A 313 7.02 25.36 21.39
C PHE A 313 6.24 25.17 22.70
N GLN A 314 5.35 26.12 23.03
CA GLN A 314 4.57 26.07 24.27
C GLN A 314 3.16 25.53 24.03
N THR A 315 2.73 24.61 24.88
CA THR A 315 1.36 24.07 24.95
C THR A 315 0.71 24.39 26.29
N ASN A 316 -0.58 24.03 26.45
CA ASN A 316 -1.33 24.24 27.69
C ASN A 316 -1.33 23.02 28.63
N GLY A 317 -0.53 22.00 28.34
CA GLY A 317 -0.45 20.80 29.16
C GLY A 317 0.84 20.02 28.90
N ALA A 318 1.26 19.21 29.88
CA ALA A 318 2.51 18.46 29.80
C ALA A 318 2.70 17.68 28.48
N VAL A 319 3.93 17.70 27.95
CA VAL A 319 4.36 16.89 26.80
C VAL A 319 5.21 15.75 27.37
N LYS A 320 4.61 14.55 27.50
CA LYS A 320 5.19 13.46 28.30
C LYS A 320 5.76 12.28 27.52
N HIS A 321 5.71 12.29 26.20
CA HIS A 321 6.23 11.20 25.35
C HIS A 321 7.10 11.77 24.24
N ALA A 322 7.90 10.89 23.63
CA ALA A 322 8.74 11.29 22.52
C ALA A 322 7.88 11.85 21.37
N PRO A 323 8.30 12.96 20.75
CA PRO A 323 7.75 13.39 19.47
C PRO A 323 8.17 12.40 18.36
N ALA A 324 7.52 12.49 17.21
CA ALA A 324 7.83 11.70 16.03
C ALA A 324 8.27 12.62 14.88
N LEU A 325 9.30 12.19 14.14
CA LEU A 325 9.84 12.95 13.01
C LEU A 325 9.33 12.38 11.69
N ASP A 326 8.80 13.25 10.84
CA ASP A 326 8.72 13.05 9.40
C ASP A 326 9.93 13.74 8.76
N PRO A 327 10.98 12.98 8.38
CA PRO A 327 12.22 13.56 7.85
C PRO A 327 12.00 14.18 6.47
N ASP A 328 11.14 13.59 5.64
CA ASP A 328 10.89 14.03 4.27
C ASP A 328 10.24 15.42 4.24
N ARG A 329 9.32 15.68 5.18
CA ARG A 329 8.64 16.98 5.32
C ARG A 329 9.29 17.91 6.33
N ARG A 330 10.36 17.45 7.00
CA ARG A 330 11.00 18.17 8.12
C ARG A 330 9.99 18.61 9.17
N GLN A 331 9.10 17.71 9.55
CA GLN A 331 7.97 17.99 10.44
C GLN A 331 8.00 17.09 11.67
N VAL A 332 7.72 17.68 12.84
CA VAL A 332 7.69 17.00 14.12
C VAL A 332 6.26 16.93 14.62
N VAL A 333 5.76 15.72 14.90
CA VAL A 333 4.41 15.48 15.40
C VAL A 333 4.48 15.03 16.85
N PHE A 334 3.67 15.64 17.72
CA PHE A 334 3.64 15.30 19.13
C PHE A 334 2.27 15.54 19.78
N GLY A 335 2.06 14.92 20.92
CA GLY A 335 0.86 15.04 21.72
C GLY A 335 1.13 15.65 23.10
N SER A 336 0.11 16.29 23.67
CA SER A 336 0.17 16.89 25.00
C SER A 336 -1.10 16.63 25.82
N PHE A 337 -1.00 16.91 27.11
CA PHE A 337 -2.08 16.65 28.08
C PHE A 337 -3.26 17.63 27.98
N ASP A 338 -3.10 18.73 27.24
CA ASP A 338 -4.22 19.59 26.84
C ASP A 338 -5.11 18.97 25.73
N GLY A 339 -4.76 17.77 25.27
CA GLY A 339 -5.50 17.02 24.26
C GLY A 339 -5.18 17.41 22.83
N GLY A 340 -4.22 18.31 22.60
CA GLY A 340 -3.77 18.66 21.24
C GLY A 340 -2.77 17.66 20.66
N ILE A 341 -2.99 17.28 19.40
CA ILE A 341 -1.99 16.65 18.53
C ILE A 341 -1.47 17.73 17.59
N ARG A 342 -0.17 18.01 17.60
CA ARG A 342 0.42 19.13 16.88
C ARG A 342 1.48 18.65 15.92
N GLY A 343 1.53 19.26 14.74
CA GLY A 343 2.65 19.16 13.81
C GLY A 343 3.37 20.50 13.77
N VAL A 344 4.66 20.52 14.05
CA VAL A 344 5.52 21.73 13.99
C VAL A 344 6.69 21.53 13.02
N SER A 345 7.23 22.60 12.48
CA SER A 345 8.47 22.57 11.70
C SER A 345 9.65 22.09 12.55
N LEU A 346 10.46 21.16 12.03
CA LEU A 346 11.70 20.72 12.68
C LEU A 346 12.70 21.87 12.84
N ASP A 347 12.73 22.81 11.89
CA ASP A 347 13.74 23.87 11.83
C ASP A 347 13.43 25.05 12.76
N SER A 348 12.17 25.46 12.82
CA SER A 348 11.75 26.69 13.49
C SER A 348 10.86 26.45 14.70
N GLY A 349 10.26 25.26 14.83
CA GLY A 349 9.21 24.99 15.81
C GLY A 349 7.86 25.65 15.47
N GLU A 350 7.72 26.28 14.30
CA GLU A 350 6.46 26.90 13.88
C GLU A 350 5.34 25.87 13.74
N LEU A 351 4.13 26.25 14.15
CA LEU A 351 2.96 25.37 14.09
C LEU A 351 2.47 25.21 12.66
N ASN A 352 2.44 23.98 12.16
CA ASN A 352 1.85 23.63 10.88
C ASN A 352 0.36 23.28 11.05
N PHE A 353 0.04 22.45 12.06
CA PHE A 353 -1.34 22.06 12.35
C PHE A 353 -1.55 21.72 13.83
N CYS A 354 -2.81 21.78 14.27
CA CYS A 354 -3.24 21.30 15.59
C CYS A 354 -4.61 20.62 15.47
N ILE A 355 -4.70 19.37 15.93
CA ILE A 355 -5.95 18.62 16.04
C ILE A 355 -6.31 18.46 17.52
N GLN A 356 -7.48 18.96 17.91
CA GLN A 356 -7.97 18.85 19.27
C GLN A 356 -8.68 17.50 19.48
N THR A 357 -8.23 16.74 20.47
CA THR A 357 -8.88 15.50 20.92
C THR A 357 -9.72 15.75 22.19
N GLY A 358 -10.53 14.78 22.59
CA GLY A 358 -11.44 14.92 23.74
C GLY A 358 -10.77 14.76 25.11
N ASN A 359 -9.48 14.40 25.17
CA ASN A 359 -8.73 14.15 26.40
C ASN A 359 -7.22 14.11 26.11
N ALA A 360 -6.39 13.91 27.13
CA ALA A 360 -4.93 13.91 27.01
C ALA A 360 -4.42 12.93 25.94
N VAL A 361 -3.39 13.39 25.20
CA VAL A 361 -2.60 12.58 24.29
C VAL A 361 -1.33 12.17 25.04
N TYR A 362 -1.18 10.87 25.29
CA TYR A 362 -0.06 10.32 26.07
C TYR A 362 0.56 9.14 25.31
N THR A 363 0.88 9.36 24.04
CA THR A 363 1.49 8.39 23.12
C THR A 363 2.56 9.09 22.27
N THR A 364 3.54 8.33 21.80
CA THR A 364 4.41 8.77 20.69
C THR A 364 3.65 8.52 19.38
N PRO A 365 3.43 9.54 18.54
CA PRO A 365 2.81 9.34 17.23
C PRO A 365 3.63 8.39 16.35
N LEU A 366 2.96 7.67 15.46
CA LEU A 366 3.60 6.88 14.41
C LEU A 366 3.47 7.61 13.08
N ILE A 367 4.58 7.86 12.41
CA ILE A 367 4.62 8.35 11.03
C ILE A 367 4.70 7.15 10.09
N ASP A 368 3.76 7.02 9.15
CA ASP A 368 3.71 6.00 8.10
C ASP A 368 3.40 6.67 6.76
N GLY A 369 4.46 6.96 6.01
CA GLY A 369 4.38 7.74 4.76
C GLY A 369 3.88 9.17 5.01
N ALA A 370 2.75 9.53 4.39
CA ALA A 370 2.15 10.86 4.52
C ALA A 370 1.16 10.99 5.69
N ARG A 371 1.15 10.03 6.63
CA ARG A 371 0.15 9.97 7.71
C ARG A 371 0.79 9.85 9.07
N ALA A 372 0.18 10.50 10.06
CA ALA A 372 0.44 10.26 11.46
C ALA A 372 -0.72 9.51 12.13
N TYR A 373 -0.40 8.52 12.95
CA TYR A 373 -1.33 7.79 13.80
C TYR A 373 -1.04 8.16 15.25
N CYS A 374 -2.05 8.59 16.00
CA CYS A 374 -1.86 9.06 17.38
C CYS A 374 -3.00 8.60 18.30
N GLY A 375 -2.65 7.94 19.39
CA GLY A 375 -3.60 7.43 20.38
C GLY A 375 -3.93 8.49 21.43
N SER A 376 -5.22 8.65 21.74
CA SER A 376 -5.69 9.52 22.82
C SER A 376 -6.42 8.73 23.92
N THR A 377 -6.36 9.29 25.12
CA THR A 377 -7.11 8.77 26.28
C THR A 377 -8.62 9.04 26.18
N ASP A 378 -9.06 9.76 25.15
CA ASP A 378 -10.47 9.90 24.77
C ASP A 378 -11.07 8.65 24.10
N LYS A 379 -10.27 7.58 23.98
CA LYS A 379 -10.60 6.25 23.45
C LYS A 379 -10.55 6.15 21.92
N TYR A 380 -9.89 7.09 21.25
CA TYR A 380 -9.73 7.07 19.79
C TYR A 380 -8.28 7.09 19.33
N LEU A 381 -8.02 6.37 18.25
CA LEU A 381 -6.82 6.53 17.42
C LEU A 381 -7.15 7.54 16.32
N TYR A 382 -6.40 8.64 16.29
CA TYR A 382 -6.52 9.69 15.28
C TYR A 382 -5.56 9.39 14.13
N VAL A 383 -6.03 9.58 12.89
CA VAL A 383 -5.23 9.51 11.67
C VAL A 383 -5.20 10.89 11.05
N ILE A 384 -4.00 11.42 10.83
CA ILE A 384 -3.76 12.79 10.38
C ILE A 384 -3.00 12.72 9.07
N ASP A 385 -3.40 13.52 8.10
CA ASP A 385 -2.66 13.76 6.87
C ASP A 385 -1.56 14.79 7.14
N LEU A 386 -0.30 14.42 6.89
CA LEU A 386 0.84 15.30 7.17
C LEU A 386 1.07 16.36 6.09
N VAL A 387 0.49 16.18 4.91
CA VAL A 387 0.60 17.17 3.82
C VAL A 387 -0.37 18.33 4.08
N THR A 388 -1.59 18.03 4.50
CA THR A 388 -2.65 19.03 4.71
C THR A 388 -2.80 19.45 6.17
N GLY A 389 -2.36 18.62 7.11
CA GLY A 389 -2.59 18.80 8.55
C GLY A 389 -3.99 18.42 9.02
N GLU A 390 -4.82 17.84 8.16
CA GLU A 390 -6.21 17.49 8.47
C GLU A 390 -6.36 16.09 9.09
N GLY A 391 -7.35 15.92 9.97
CA GLY A 391 -7.74 14.62 10.51
C GLY A 391 -8.53 13.80 9.50
N ILE A 392 -7.93 12.72 8.97
CA ILE A 392 -8.54 11.83 7.96
C ILE A 392 -9.53 10.86 8.61
N ALA A 393 -9.19 10.32 9.79
CA ALA A 393 -10.01 9.31 10.46
C ALA A 393 -9.89 9.36 11.98
N LYS A 394 -10.94 8.89 12.65
CA LYS A 394 -11.03 8.74 14.09
C LYS A 394 -11.58 7.35 14.43
N ILE A 395 -10.70 6.46 14.88
CA ILE A 395 -10.99 5.03 15.04
C ILE A 395 -11.25 4.71 16.51
N GLY A 396 -12.45 4.22 16.83
CA GLY A 396 -12.85 3.93 18.20
C GLY A 396 -12.26 2.65 18.77
N ALA A 397 -11.63 2.74 19.95
CA ALA A 397 -11.10 1.60 20.69
C ALA A 397 -11.97 1.18 21.89
N HIS A 398 -13.03 1.92 22.20
CA HIS A 398 -13.93 1.70 23.35
C HIS A 398 -13.26 1.72 24.73
N SER A 399 -11.95 1.94 24.81
CA SER A 399 -11.20 2.23 26.02
C SER A 399 -9.96 3.09 25.70
N LYS A 400 -9.31 3.61 26.74
CA LYS A 400 -8.22 4.59 26.59
C LYS A 400 -7.04 3.98 25.84
N ILE A 401 -6.39 4.78 24.99
CA ILE A 401 -5.17 4.38 24.27
C ILE A 401 -3.98 5.12 24.89
N PHE A 402 -3.14 4.35 25.57
CA PHE A 402 -1.81 4.77 26.06
C PHE A 402 -0.68 4.10 25.25
N SER A 403 -1.00 3.01 24.56
CA SER A 403 -0.07 2.31 23.69
C SER A 403 0.27 3.19 22.50
N SER A 404 1.56 3.47 22.31
CA SER A 404 2.01 4.15 21.10
C SER A 404 1.80 3.22 19.89
N PRO A 405 1.18 3.70 18.80
CA PRO A 405 0.93 2.88 17.62
C PRO A 405 2.25 2.43 16.98
N ALA A 406 2.25 1.23 16.39
CA ALA A 406 3.42 0.66 15.72
C ALA A 406 3.07 0.10 14.34
N ARG A 407 3.94 0.33 13.34
CA ARG A 407 3.86 -0.30 12.02
C ARG A 407 4.51 -1.67 12.09
N ILE A 408 3.74 -2.75 12.01
CA ILE A 408 4.26 -4.12 12.01
C ILE A 408 3.63 -4.90 10.87
N GLY A 409 4.46 -5.30 9.90
CA GLY A 409 3.98 -5.82 8.63
C GLY A 409 3.06 -4.80 7.93
N PRO A 410 1.96 -5.24 7.29
CA PRO A 410 1.04 -4.35 6.60
C PRO A 410 0.06 -3.61 7.51
N TRP A 411 0.08 -3.83 8.84
CA TRP A 411 -0.91 -3.25 9.77
C TRP A 411 -0.32 -2.22 10.72
N ILE A 412 -1.20 -1.38 11.25
CA ILE A 412 -0.94 -0.50 12.39
C ILE A 412 -1.47 -1.17 13.65
N TRP A 413 -0.62 -1.35 14.64
CA TRP A 413 -0.91 -2.04 15.89
C TRP A 413 -0.99 -1.07 17.07
N PHE A 414 -1.95 -1.28 17.96
CA PHE A 414 -2.05 -0.52 19.20
C PHE A 414 -2.83 -1.27 20.29
N GLY A 415 -2.40 -1.08 21.53
CA GLY A 415 -3.06 -1.56 22.74
C GLY A 415 -4.04 -0.56 23.37
N SER A 416 -4.84 -1.03 24.32
CA SER A 416 -5.79 -0.20 25.09
C SER A 416 -5.99 -0.71 26.52
N THR A 417 -6.55 0.13 27.40
CA THR A 417 -6.64 -0.18 28.85
C THR A 417 -7.58 -1.31 29.23
N ASN A 418 -8.44 -1.75 28.31
CA ASN A 418 -9.27 -2.94 28.50
C ASN A 418 -8.56 -4.24 28.06
N GLY A 419 -7.24 -4.20 27.84
CA GLY A 419 -6.44 -5.35 27.46
C GLY A 419 -6.53 -5.77 25.99
N ARG A 420 -7.22 -4.99 25.14
CA ARG A 420 -7.28 -5.29 23.70
C ARG A 420 -6.07 -4.73 22.96
N VAL A 421 -5.47 -5.59 22.15
CA VAL A 421 -4.54 -5.25 21.07
C VAL A 421 -5.30 -5.30 19.74
N ARG A 422 -5.15 -4.28 18.91
CA ARG A 422 -5.82 -4.17 17.61
C ARG A 422 -4.80 -4.03 16.49
N ALA A 423 -5.13 -4.62 15.34
CA ALA A 423 -4.47 -4.39 14.07
C ALA A 423 -5.47 -3.74 13.11
N ILE A 424 -5.08 -2.62 12.51
CA ILE A 424 -5.87 -1.95 11.47
C ILE A 424 -5.09 -1.90 10.16
N ASP A 425 -5.81 -1.99 9.06
CA ASP A 425 -5.27 -1.73 7.73
C ASP A 425 -5.09 -0.21 7.55
N PRO A 426 -3.88 0.28 7.21
CA PRO A 426 -3.60 1.71 7.11
C PRO A 426 -4.31 2.38 5.93
N GLN A 427 -4.74 1.64 4.90
CA GLN A 427 -5.35 2.19 3.68
C GLN A 427 -6.86 2.33 3.84
N THR A 428 -7.51 1.32 4.42
CA THR A 428 -8.96 1.22 4.56
C THR A 428 -9.46 1.60 5.95
N PHE A 429 -8.55 1.66 6.94
CA PHE A 429 -8.85 1.79 8.38
C PHE A 429 -9.73 0.67 8.94
N ALA A 430 -9.91 -0.42 8.18
CA ALA A 430 -10.65 -1.59 8.61
C ALA A 430 -9.87 -2.34 9.69
N LEU A 431 -10.61 -2.87 10.67
CA LEU A 431 -10.07 -3.72 11.70
C LEU A 431 -9.71 -5.10 11.12
N SER A 432 -8.44 -5.44 11.12
CA SER A 432 -7.92 -6.71 10.58
C SER A 432 -7.76 -7.79 11.66
N GLY A 433 -7.62 -7.40 12.92
CA GLY A 433 -7.51 -8.34 14.03
C GLY A 433 -7.69 -7.69 15.39
N VAL A 434 -8.21 -8.47 16.34
CA VAL A 434 -8.29 -8.10 17.75
C VAL A 434 -7.84 -9.28 18.60
N PHE A 435 -6.97 -9.01 19.56
CA PHE A 435 -6.51 -9.95 20.56
C PHE A 435 -6.82 -9.40 21.96
N GLN A 436 -7.31 -10.25 22.86
CA GLN A 436 -7.73 -9.86 24.22
C GLN A 436 -6.77 -10.44 25.26
N LEU A 437 -6.23 -9.56 26.10
CA LEU A 437 -5.43 -9.88 27.29
C LEU A 437 -6.17 -9.46 28.57
N PRO A 438 -5.85 -10.07 29.72
CA PRO A 438 -6.55 -9.81 30.97
C PRO A 438 -6.27 -8.43 31.57
N ASP A 439 -5.07 -7.87 31.35
CA ASP A 439 -4.70 -6.54 31.86
C ASP A 439 -4.49 -5.52 30.74
N ALA A 440 -4.50 -4.25 31.12
CA ALA A 440 -4.26 -3.12 30.23
C ALA A 440 -2.95 -3.27 29.44
N VAL A 441 -3.02 -2.99 28.14
CA VAL A 441 -1.85 -2.87 27.26
C VAL A 441 -1.60 -1.38 27.02
N THR A 442 -0.69 -0.81 27.80
CA THR A 442 -0.38 0.64 27.76
C THR A 442 0.92 0.96 27.05
N THR A 443 1.68 -0.05 26.61
CA THR A 443 2.95 0.11 25.91
C THR A 443 2.79 -0.19 24.42
N ALA A 444 3.72 0.26 23.59
CA ALA A 444 3.76 -0.15 22.19
C ALA A 444 3.88 -1.69 22.08
N VAL A 445 3.28 -2.24 21.03
CA VAL A 445 3.50 -3.64 20.63
C VAL A 445 4.80 -3.70 19.84
N GLU A 446 5.62 -4.70 20.13
CA GLU A 446 6.91 -4.93 19.47
C GLU A 446 6.84 -6.22 18.64
N TYR A 447 7.70 -6.36 17.64
CA TYR A 447 7.79 -7.57 16.83
C TYR A 447 9.19 -8.16 16.87
N ASP A 448 9.28 -9.41 17.30
CA ASP A 448 10.50 -10.19 17.17
C ASP A 448 10.55 -10.82 15.78
N ALA A 449 11.36 -10.23 14.90
CA ALA A 449 11.54 -10.72 13.54
C ALA A 449 12.32 -12.04 13.47
N VAL A 450 13.08 -12.41 14.50
CA VAL A 450 13.83 -13.69 14.50
C VAL A 450 12.88 -14.84 14.80
N ASN A 451 12.05 -14.68 15.83
CA ASN A 451 11.12 -15.73 16.26
C ASN A 451 9.69 -15.55 15.69
N GLN A 452 9.48 -14.55 14.83
CA GLN A 452 8.23 -14.25 14.13
C GLN A 452 7.02 -14.10 15.07
N MET A 453 7.22 -13.40 16.19
CA MET A 453 6.18 -13.22 17.22
C MET A 453 5.98 -11.77 17.61
N LEU A 454 4.73 -11.42 17.92
CA LEU A 454 4.43 -10.17 18.60
C LEU A 454 4.78 -10.29 20.09
N MET A 455 5.44 -9.26 20.60
CA MET A 455 5.75 -9.09 22.01
C MET A 455 4.80 -8.06 22.60
N VAL A 456 3.97 -8.50 23.54
CA VAL A 456 2.96 -7.65 24.17
C VAL A 456 3.19 -7.61 25.67
N ALA A 457 3.57 -6.46 26.20
CA ALA A 457 3.67 -6.23 27.63
C ALA A 457 2.36 -5.64 28.18
N THR A 458 1.94 -6.09 29.36
CA THR A 458 0.80 -5.51 30.08
C THR A 458 1.28 -4.74 31.31
N THR A 459 0.39 -3.91 31.86
CA THR A 459 0.66 -3.16 33.09
C THR A 459 0.90 -4.05 34.31
N ALA A 460 0.69 -5.36 34.22
CA ALA A 460 0.86 -6.31 35.31
C ALA A 460 2.22 -7.00 35.34
N ASN A 461 3.27 -6.40 34.76
CA ASN A 461 4.59 -7.00 34.57
C ASN A 461 4.54 -8.37 33.86
N ARG A 462 3.64 -8.51 32.89
CA ARG A 462 3.47 -9.72 32.08
C ARG A 462 3.90 -9.43 30.65
N LEU A 463 4.72 -10.31 30.09
CA LEU A 463 5.14 -10.27 28.69
C LEU A 463 4.62 -11.52 27.98
N TYR A 464 3.90 -11.32 26.88
CA TYR A 464 3.33 -12.38 26.05
C TYR A 464 4.07 -12.46 24.73
N GLY A 465 4.50 -13.67 24.36
CA GLY A 465 4.92 -14.00 23.00
C GLY A 465 3.73 -14.57 22.23
N VAL A 466 3.32 -13.88 21.16
CA VAL A 466 2.10 -14.18 20.41
C VAL A 466 2.42 -14.44 18.96
N SER A 467 2.12 -15.65 18.48
CA SER A 467 2.11 -15.95 17.05
C SER A 467 0.83 -15.41 16.42
N VAL A 468 0.94 -14.92 15.19
CA VAL A 468 -0.20 -14.42 14.41
C VAL A 468 -0.31 -15.21 13.12
N THR A 469 -1.53 -15.58 12.76
CA THR A 469 -1.82 -16.31 11.52
C THR A 469 -2.87 -15.55 10.69
N PRO A 470 -2.61 -15.26 9.40
CA PRO A 470 -1.33 -15.48 8.71
C PRO A 470 -0.17 -14.67 9.33
N PRO A 471 1.09 -15.11 9.14
CA PRO A 471 2.26 -14.44 9.72
C PRO A 471 2.28 -12.94 9.44
N VAL A 472 2.61 -12.14 10.46
CA VAL A 472 2.57 -10.67 10.38
C VAL A 472 3.52 -10.15 9.31
N MET A 473 4.72 -10.75 9.31
CA MET A 473 5.74 -10.59 8.30
C MET A 473 5.98 -11.99 7.72
N ARG A 474 6.25 -12.08 6.42
CA ARG A 474 6.68 -13.34 5.82
C ARG A 474 8.19 -13.41 5.97
N GLU A 475 8.71 -14.46 6.58
CA GLU A 475 10.14 -14.74 6.56
C GLU A 475 10.68 -14.68 5.13
N PRO A 476 11.88 -14.12 4.92
CA PRO A 476 13.02 -14.86 4.44
C PRO A 476 12.80 -16.31 4.06
N ALA A 477 12.28 -16.76 2.90
CA ALA A 477 12.20 -18.20 2.70
C ALA A 477 13.61 -18.77 2.85
N GLN A 478 13.79 -19.64 3.85
CA GLN A 478 15.07 -20.11 4.34
C GLN A 478 15.71 -21.19 3.46
N ASP A 479 15.18 -21.45 2.27
CA ASP A 479 15.86 -22.23 1.24
C ASP A 479 16.45 -21.31 0.20
N ALA A 480 17.56 -20.65 0.54
CA ALA A 480 18.44 -20.03 -0.45
C ALA A 480 19.21 -21.12 -1.22
N GLN A 481 18.48 -21.98 -1.94
CA GLN A 481 18.96 -22.42 -3.23
C GLN A 481 19.18 -21.17 -4.08
N SER A 482 20.31 -21.13 -4.81
CA SER A 482 20.59 -20.01 -5.70
C SER A 482 19.36 -19.74 -6.57
N PRO A 483 18.90 -18.47 -6.66
CA PRO A 483 17.65 -18.16 -7.33
C PRO A 483 17.67 -18.69 -8.76
N VAL A 484 16.60 -19.37 -9.16
CA VAL A 484 16.48 -19.97 -10.48
C VAL A 484 16.27 -18.85 -11.50
N ASP A 485 17.17 -18.80 -12.49
CA ASP A 485 17.04 -17.87 -13.61
C ASP A 485 15.79 -18.21 -14.44
N VAL A 486 14.86 -17.26 -14.55
CA VAL A 486 13.62 -17.41 -15.30
C VAL A 486 13.29 -16.16 -16.09
N THR A 487 12.61 -16.30 -17.21
CA THR A 487 11.99 -15.17 -17.91
C THR A 487 10.71 -14.74 -17.19
N ALA A 488 10.22 -13.52 -17.46
CA ALA A 488 8.98 -13.05 -16.88
C ALA A 488 7.77 -13.90 -17.29
N LEU A 489 7.78 -14.42 -18.53
CA LEU A 489 6.77 -15.37 -19.01
C LEU A 489 6.80 -16.70 -18.24
N GLN A 490 7.98 -17.28 -18.03
CA GLN A 490 8.13 -18.52 -17.25
C GLN A 490 7.67 -18.34 -15.80
N LEU A 491 8.04 -17.24 -15.16
CA LEU A 491 7.57 -16.93 -13.80
C LEU A 491 6.05 -16.72 -13.76
N ALA A 492 5.49 -16.05 -14.76
CA ALA A 492 4.05 -15.87 -14.86
C ALA A 492 3.31 -17.20 -15.04
N ARG A 493 3.87 -18.11 -15.85
CA ARG A 493 3.35 -19.47 -16.04
C ARG A 493 3.34 -20.27 -14.74
N LEU A 494 4.47 -20.28 -14.02
CA LEU A 494 4.58 -20.94 -12.70
C LEU A 494 3.53 -20.41 -11.71
N ALA A 495 3.29 -19.09 -11.70
CA ALA A 495 2.28 -18.49 -10.85
C ALA A 495 0.84 -18.86 -11.27
N VAL A 496 0.54 -18.92 -12.57
CA VAL A 496 -0.78 -19.39 -13.07
C VAL A 496 -1.01 -20.86 -12.68
N ASP A 497 0.00 -21.71 -12.85
CA ASP A 497 -0.07 -23.13 -12.54
C ASP A 497 -0.25 -23.36 -11.04
N ALA A 498 0.43 -22.57 -10.20
CA ALA A 498 0.24 -22.63 -8.75
C ALA A 498 -1.20 -22.31 -8.33
N ILE A 499 -1.80 -21.27 -8.93
CA ILE A 499 -3.20 -20.91 -8.69
C ILE A 499 -4.15 -22.01 -9.19
N ALA A 500 -3.90 -22.57 -10.37
CA ALA A 500 -4.70 -23.64 -10.95
C ALA A 500 -4.64 -24.94 -10.12
N ASN A 501 -3.50 -25.20 -9.46
CA ASN A 501 -3.29 -26.39 -8.65
C ASN A 501 -3.56 -26.18 -7.15
N ARG A 502 -3.95 -24.96 -6.74
CA ARG A 502 -4.11 -24.55 -5.33
C ARG A 502 -2.84 -24.82 -4.49
N SER A 503 -1.67 -24.69 -5.10
CA SER A 503 -0.38 -24.77 -4.40
C SER A 503 0.12 -23.37 -4.03
N ALA A 504 1.21 -23.31 -3.25
CA ALA A 504 1.84 -22.05 -2.91
C ALA A 504 2.30 -21.31 -4.17
N LEU A 505 2.07 -19.99 -4.21
CA LEU A 505 2.63 -19.14 -5.26
C LEU A 505 4.16 -19.18 -5.23
N PRO A 506 4.84 -19.04 -6.40
CA PRO A 506 6.29 -18.95 -6.45
C PRO A 506 6.81 -17.85 -5.51
N ASP A 507 7.81 -18.15 -4.69
CA ASP A 507 8.46 -17.13 -3.87
C ASP A 507 9.37 -16.28 -4.77
N PRO A 508 9.14 -14.95 -4.90
CA PRO A 508 9.97 -14.10 -5.75
C PRO A 508 11.47 -14.16 -5.44
N ARG A 509 11.88 -14.50 -4.21
CA ARG A 509 13.29 -14.61 -3.82
C ARG A 509 13.97 -15.87 -4.34
N GLY A 510 13.20 -16.89 -4.67
CA GLY A 510 13.68 -18.13 -5.28
C GLY A 510 13.94 -18.02 -6.78
N TYR A 511 13.66 -16.86 -7.39
CA TYR A 511 13.78 -16.64 -8.83
C TYR A 511 14.55 -15.35 -9.14
N LYS A 512 15.15 -15.30 -10.32
CA LYS A 512 15.81 -14.11 -10.84
C LYS A 512 15.40 -13.89 -12.29
N LEU A 513 14.85 -12.71 -12.59
CA LEU A 513 14.45 -12.38 -13.95
C LEU A 513 15.68 -12.17 -14.86
N THR A 514 15.70 -12.94 -15.96
CA THR A 514 16.63 -12.78 -17.08
C THR A 514 15.95 -12.07 -18.26
N GLY A 515 16.73 -11.29 -19.03
CA GLY A 515 16.22 -10.45 -20.10
C GLY A 515 15.63 -9.13 -19.61
N ALA A 516 14.56 -8.64 -20.26
CA ALA A 516 13.93 -7.38 -19.89
C ALA A 516 13.20 -7.44 -18.54
N ARG A 517 13.18 -6.29 -17.87
CA ARG A 517 12.65 -6.15 -16.51
C ARG A 517 11.57 -5.07 -16.44
N PRO A 518 10.51 -5.30 -15.64
CA PRO A 518 9.43 -4.34 -15.44
C PRO A 518 9.86 -3.19 -14.51
N GLN A 519 10.55 -2.18 -15.05
CA GLN A 519 11.01 -1.03 -14.27
C GLN A 519 9.89 -0.01 -14.02
N GLY A 520 8.99 0.20 -14.99
CA GLY A 520 7.79 1.03 -14.84
C GLY A 520 6.52 0.23 -14.56
N GLY A 521 6.59 -1.10 -14.67
CA GLY A 521 5.47 -1.98 -14.37
C GLY A 521 5.38 -3.21 -15.28
N VAL A 522 4.33 -4.01 -15.06
CA VAL A 522 4.04 -5.23 -15.81
C VAL A 522 2.54 -5.42 -15.98
N PHE A 523 2.14 -5.99 -17.10
CA PHE A 523 0.76 -6.34 -17.41
C PHE A 523 0.66 -7.77 -17.93
N VAL A 524 -0.20 -8.57 -17.31
CA VAL A 524 -0.46 -9.97 -17.66
C VAL A 524 -1.85 -10.08 -18.29
N SER A 525 -1.93 -10.80 -19.40
CA SER A 525 -3.18 -11.18 -20.05
C SER A 525 -3.28 -12.70 -20.15
N LEU A 526 -4.45 -13.25 -19.85
CA LEU A 526 -4.77 -14.67 -19.93
C LEU A 526 -5.82 -14.90 -21.01
N ARG A 527 -5.57 -15.84 -21.91
CA ARG A 527 -6.50 -16.24 -22.98
C ARG A 527 -6.75 -17.74 -22.93
N ASN A 528 -7.95 -18.16 -23.30
CA ASN A 528 -8.22 -19.58 -23.55
C ASN A 528 -7.37 -20.04 -24.75
N ARG A 529 -6.66 -21.16 -24.61
CA ARG A 529 -5.67 -21.63 -25.60
C ARG A 529 -6.31 -22.04 -26.93
N ALA A 530 -7.51 -22.61 -26.91
CA ALA A 530 -8.20 -23.05 -28.13
C ALA A 530 -8.84 -21.90 -28.93
N THR A 531 -9.42 -20.91 -28.23
CA THR A 531 -10.19 -19.82 -28.87
C THR A 531 -9.43 -18.50 -28.95
N LEU A 532 -8.31 -18.38 -28.24
CA LEU A 532 -7.59 -17.14 -27.97
C LEU A 532 -8.48 -16.04 -27.35
N GLN A 533 -9.67 -16.35 -26.83
CA GLN A 533 -10.52 -15.38 -26.18
C GLN A 533 -9.90 -14.97 -24.83
N ARG A 534 -9.83 -13.66 -24.55
CA ARG A 534 -9.31 -13.15 -23.27
C ARG A 534 -10.26 -13.51 -22.14
N ILE A 535 -9.73 -14.21 -21.14
CA ILE A 535 -10.47 -14.60 -19.94
C ILE A 535 -10.05 -13.78 -18.72
N GLY A 536 -8.77 -13.37 -18.62
CA GLY A 536 -8.25 -12.64 -17.46
C GLY A 536 -7.24 -11.57 -17.86
N ARG A 537 -7.11 -10.52 -17.03
CA ARG A 537 -6.07 -9.50 -17.18
C ARG A 537 -5.77 -8.82 -15.84
N GLY A 538 -4.51 -8.47 -15.62
CA GLY A 538 -4.06 -7.82 -14.39
C GLY A 538 -2.74 -7.10 -14.61
N GLY A 539 -2.50 -6.02 -13.88
CA GLY A 539 -1.25 -5.26 -14.00
C GLY A 539 -0.79 -4.64 -12.69
N GLN A 540 0.48 -4.28 -12.67
CA GLN A 540 1.16 -3.62 -11.57
C GLN A 540 2.06 -2.53 -12.14
N TRP A 541 1.84 -1.28 -11.73
CA TRP A 541 2.71 -0.15 -12.06
C TRP A 541 3.77 0.04 -10.97
N THR A 542 4.95 0.50 -11.35
CA THR A 542 6.07 0.75 -10.45
C THR A 542 6.58 2.17 -10.69
N PHE A 543 6.48 3.03 -9.68
CA PHE A 543 6.92 4.44 -9.76
C PHE A 543 8.29 4.63 -9.11
N ASP A 544 8.58 3.89 -8.03
CA ASP A 544 9.92 3.79 -7.45
C ASP A 544 10.39 2.33 -7.55
N PRO A 545 11.52 2.05 -8.23
CA PRO A 545 12.10 0.71 -8.32
C PRO A 545 12.43 0.06 -6.97
N ARG A 546 12.49 0.83 -5.87
CA ARG A 546 12.75 0.35 -4.51
C ARG A 546 11.51 -0.22 -3.82
N ASP A 547 10.32 0.08 -4.29
CA ASP A 547 9.06 -0.30 -3.63
C ASP A 547 8.73 -1.79 -3.79
N LEU A 548 9.14 -2.41 -4.90
CA LEU A 548 8.83 -3.81 -5.23
C LEU A 548 9.91 -4.45 -6.11
N SER A 549 10.22 -5.73 -5.87
CA SER A 549 11.10 -6.47 -6.78
C SER A 549 10.41 -6.76 -8.14
N PRO A 550 11.19 -6.88 -9.23
CA PRO A 550 10.68 -7.26 -10.55
C PRO A 550 9.88 -8.57 -10.56
N GLU A 551 10.36 -9.59 -9.86
CA GLU A 551 9.75 -10.91 -9.74
C GLU A 551 8.39 -10.83 -9.04
N LEU A 552 8.33 -10.09 -7.93
CA LEU A 552 7.10 -9.87 -7.19
C LEU A 552 6.06 -9.13 -8.03
N SER A 553 6.49 -8.16 -8.84
CA SER A 553 5.61 -7.42 -9.75
C SER A 553 4.92 -8.34 -10.75
N VAL A 554 5.65 -9.31 -11.32
CA VAL A 554 5.09 -10.32 -12.23
C VAL A 554 4.05 -11.19 -11.52
N ILE A 555 4.37 -11.71 -10.34
CA ILE A 555 3.48 -12.58 -9.55
C ILE A 555 2.18 -11.83 -9.18
N VAL A 556 2.29 -10.58 -8.72
CA VAL A 556 1.13 -9.73 -8.38
C VAL A 556 0.24 -9.50 -9.60
N ALA A 557 0.82 -9.23 -10.78
CA ALA A 557 0.05 -9.04 -12.00
C ALA A 557 -0.70 -10.32 -12.42
N VAL A 558 -0.09 -11.50 -12.25
CA VAL A 558 -0.76 -12.80 -12.46
C VAL A 558 -1.91 -13.00 -11.47
N THR A 559 -1.69 -12.78 -10.18
CA THR A 559 -2.75 -12.95 -9.17
C THR A 559 -3.95 -12.07 -9.47
N LYS A 560 -3.72 -10.81 -9.87
CA LYS A 560 -4.79 -9.90 -10.32
C LYS A 560 -5.49 -10.42 -11.59
N ALA A 561 -4.74 -10.98 -12.54
CA ALA A 561 -5.31 -11.54 -13.76
C ALA A 561 -6.19 -12.77 -13.50
N CYS A 562 -5.92 -13.53 -12.45
CA CYS A 562 -6.67 -14.71 -12.03
C CYS A 562 -7.82 -14.43 -11.05
N ALA A 563 -7.91 -13.24 -10.46
CA ALA A 563 -8.71 -12.94 -9.26
C ALA A 563 -10.24 -13.20 -9.34
N ASN A 564 -10.77 -13.54 -10.52
CA ASN A 564 -12.19 -13.87 -10.73
C ASN A 564 -12.39 -15.03 -11.73
N LEU A 565 -11.39 -15.89 -11.91
CA LEU A 565 -11.46 -17.02 -12.83
C LEU A 565 -11.68 -18.33 -12.08
N ALA A 566 -12.52 -19.20 -12.64
CA ALA A 566 -12.65 -20.57 -12.16
C ALA A 566 -11.35 -21.33 -12.43
N VAL A 567 -10.96 -22.19 -11.47
CA VAL A 567 -9.72 -22.98 -11.55
C VAL A 567 -9.62 -23.79 -12.85
N ASP A 568 -10.72 -24.39 -13.30
CA ASP A 568 -10.76 -25.18 -14.53
C ASP A 568 -10.45 -24.35 -15.78
N SER A 569 -10.81 -23.06 -15.77
CA SER A 569 -10.52 -22.15 -16.88
C SER A 569 -9.04 -21.77 -16.97
N LEU A 570 -8.24 -21.98 -15.91
CA LEU A 570 -6.81 -21.66 -15.88
C LEU A 570 -5.94 -22.76 -16.48
N ARG A 571 -6.40 -24.02 -16.44
CA ARG A 571 -5.65 -25.19 -16.93
C ARG A 571 -5.35 -25.14 -18.42
N ASP A 572 -6.21 -24.48 -19.20
CA ASP A 572 -6.14 -24.41 -20.67
C ASP A 572 -5.89 -22.97 -21.15
N THR A 573 -4.89 -22.30 -20.56
CA THR A 573 -4.60 -20.89 -20.82
C THR A 573 -3.27 -20.62 -21.53
N ALA A 574 -3.30 -19.67 -22.48
CA ALA A 574 -2.14 -18.98 -23.00
C ALA A 574 -1.88 -17.70 -22.16
N VAL A 575 -0.62 -17.46 -21.77
CA VAL A 575 -0.20 -16.30 -20.98
C VAL A 575 0.59 -15.35 -21.88
N SER A 576 0.39 -14.05 -21.68
CA SER A 576 1.29 -13.03 -22.21
C SER A 576 1.60 -12.00 -21.14
N VAL A 577 2.86 -11.61 -21.10
CA VAL A 577 3.42 -10.64 -20.17
C VAL A 577 3.95 -9.47 -20.97
N SER A 578 3.46 -8.26 -20.68
CA SER A 578 3.99 -7.00 -21.21
C SER A 578 4.78 -6.31 -20.10
N LEU A 579 6.05 -6.06 -20.34
CA LEU A 579 7.02 -5.46 -19.43
C LEU A 579 7.22 -4.00 -19.82
N PHE A 580 7.11 -3.11 -18.85
CA PHE A 580 7.21 -1.67 -19.07
C PHE A 580 8.55 -1.15 -18.58
N GLY A 581 9.25 -0.41 -19.44
CA GLY A 581 10.48 0.31 -19.05
C GLY A 581 10.20 1.45 -18.06
N PRO A 582 11.23 2.21 -17.66
CA PRO A 582 11.07 3.35 -16.75
C PRO A 582 9.97 4.32 -17.19
N LEU A 583 9.24 4.87 -16.22
CA LEU A 583 8.22 5.88 -16.45
C LEU A 583 8.87 7.25 -16.61
N GLU A 584 8.76 7.86 -17.79
CA GLU A 584 9.24 9.20 -18.08
C GLU A 584 8.06 10.17 -18.16
N GLN A 585 8.07 11.25 -17.39
CA GLN A 585 7.02 12.26 -17.45
C GLN A 585 7.11 13.07 -18.73
N VAL A 586 5.98 13.25 -19.43
CA VAL A 586 5.91 13.93 -20.74
C VAL A 586 4.62 14.72 -20.92
N ALA A 587 4.62 15.65 -21.87
CA ALA A 587 3.42 16.35 -22.35
C ALA A 587 2.76 15.61 -23.54
N VAL A 588 1.52 15.97 -23.88
CA VAL A 588 0.70 15.28 -24.92
C VAL A 588 1.33 15.39 -26.32
N ASP A 589 2.02 16.49 -26.61
CA ASP A 589 2.74 16.75 -27.86
C ASP A 589 4.05 15.94 -27.99
N GLN A 590 4.52 15.33 -26.89
CA GLN A 590 5.72 14.49 -26.84
C GLN A 590 5.41 12.99 -26.91
N LEU A 591 4.15 12.64 -27.16
CA LEU A 591 3.73 11.26 -27.34
C LEU A 591 4.14 10.73 -28.72
N ASP A 592 4.36 9.42 -28.76
CA ASP A 592 4.59 8.66 -29.99
C ASP A 592 3.93 7.30 -29.75
N HIS A 593 2.70 7.16 -30.23
CA HIS A 593 1.87 5.99 -29.93
C HIS A 593 2.37 4.71 -30.62
N GLU A 594 3.29 4.85 -31.59
CA GLU A 594 3.92 3.73 -32.27
C GLU A 594 5.10 3.17 -31.47
N LYS A 595 5.76 4.02 -30.68
CA LYS A 595 6.99 3.67 -29.96
C LYS A 595 6.83 3.51 -28.45
N PHE A 596 5.88 4.21 -27.83
CA PHE A 596 5.76 4.20 -26.38
C PHE A 596 4.35 3.84 -25.91
N GLY A 597 4.29 3.08 -24.82
CA GLY A 597 3.11 3.03 -23.99
C GLY A 597 3.03 4.29 -23.14
N ILE A 598 1.83 4.62 -22.69
CA ILE A 598 1.59 5.76 -21.82
C ILE A 598 0.81 5.36 -20.59
N LEU A 599 0.95 6.16 -19.54
CA LEU A 599 0.22 6.07 -18.29
C LEU A 599 -0.24 7.45 -17.87
N VAL A 600 -1.53 7.57 -17.61
CA VAL A 600 -2.12 8.75 -16.97
C VAL A 600 -2.36 8.46 -15.49
N ARG A 601 -1.91 9.38 -14.64
CA ARG A 601 -2.12 9.36 -13.19
C ARG A 601 -2.85 10.62 -12.76
N ALA A 602 -4.01 10.46 -12.14
CA ALA A 602 -4.75 11.59 -11.58
C ALA A 602 -3.92 12.32 -10.51
N THR A 603 -3.94 13.66 -10.53
CA THR A 603 -3.25 14.47 -9.51
C THR A 603 -3.89 14.30 -8.13
N ALA A 604 -5.18 13.97 -8.09
CA ALA A 604 -5.94 13.63 -6.89
C ALA A 604 -6.60 12.24 -7.02
N GLY A 605 -6.56 11.43 -5.95
CA GLY A 605 -7.37 10.20 -5.85
C GLY A 605 -6.80 8.91 -6.46
N GLY A 606 -5.51 8.86 -6.80
CA GLY A 606 -4.80 7.60 -7.09
C GLY A 606 -5.27 6.80 -8.32
N LYS A 607 -6.15 7.36 -9.15
CA LYS A 607 -6.65 6.71 -10.37
C LYS A 607 -5.54 6.62 -11.43
N LEU A 608 -5.43 5.46 -12.07
CA LEU A 608 -4.43 5.15 -13.09
C LEU A 608 -5.09 4.58 -14.34
N GLY A 609 -4.61 4.96 -15.52
CA GLY A 609 -5.06 4.40 -16.78
C GLY A 609 -3.94 4.40 -17.81
N GLY A 610 -3.71 3.25 -18.44
CA GLY A 610 -2.65 3.08 -19.43
C GLY A 610 -3.16 2.92 -20.86
N GLY A 611 -2.28 3.15 -21.82
CA GLY A 611 -2.43 2.83 -23.24
C GLY A 611 -1.14 2.21 -23.77
N LEU A 612 -1.22 1.04 -24.41
CA LEU A 612 -0.06 0.36 -25.01
C LEU A 612 0.33 0.98 -26.38
N PRO A 613 1.56 0.82 -26.88
CA PRO A 613 1.86 1.23 -28.24
C PRO A 613 1.18 0.32 -29.27
N ASN A 614 0.93 0.82 -30.48
CA ASN A 614 0.40 0.03 -31.60
C ASN A 614 -0.87 -0.80 -31.24
N SER A 615 -1.75 -0.23 -30.42
CA SER A 615 -3.02 -0.88 -30.06
C SER A 615 -4.04 -0.66 -31.18
N PRO A 616 -4.87 -1.65 -31.54
CA PRO A 616 -5.93 -1.44 -32.52
C PRO A 616 -7.07 -0.54 -32.01
N GLU A 617 -7.01 -0.08 -30.76
CA GLU A 617 -8.02 0.78 -30.12
C GLU A 617 -7.83 2.28 -30.45
N TYR A 618 -6.71 2.66 -31.07
CA TYR A 618 -6.39 4.04 -31.46
C TYR A 618 -5.29 4.06 -32.55
N SER A 619 -5.24 5.15 -33.30
CA SER A 619 -4.37 5.34 -34.48
C SER A 619 -3.39 6.52 -34.35
N ASN A 620 -3.36 7.20 -33.20
CA ASN A 620 -2.52 8.37 -32.97
C ASN A 620 -2.32 8.63 -31.46
N GLU A 621 -1.45 9.60 -31.16
CA GLU A 621 -1.11 10.04 -29.81
C GLU A 621 -2.34 10.50 -29.01
N HIS A 622 -3.22 11.27 -29.63
CA HIS A 622 -4.40 11.82 -28.98
C HIS A 622 -5.41 10.71 -28.62
N GLY A 623 -5.61 9.74 -29.53
CA GLY A 623 -6.44 8.56 -29.30
C GLY A 623 -5.89 7.67 -28.19
N GLN A 624 -4.57 7.46 -28.16
CA GLN A 624 -3.89 6.72 -27.09
C GLN A 624 -4.10 7.43 -25.74
N TYR A 625 -3.96 8.75 -25.72
CA TYR A 625 -4.18 9.60 -24.54
C TYR A 625 -5.63 9.54 -24.01
N LEU A 626 -6.63 9.72 -24.88
CA LEU A 626 -8.04 9.61 -24.52
C LEU A 626 -8.38 8.20 -24.01
N HIS A 627 -7.79 7.16 -24.60
CA HIS A 627 -7.94 5.79 -24.14
C HIS A 627 -7.39 5.61 -22.72
N ALA A 628 -6.21 6.18 -22.42
CA ALA A 628 -5.62 6.15 -21.10
C ALA A 628 -6.49 6.90 -20.06
N LEU A 629 -7.03 8.08 -20.40
CA LEU A 629 -7.99 8.81 -19.55
C LEU A 629 -9.25 8.01 -19.26
N ARG A 630 -9.83 7.36 -20.28
CA ARG A 630 -10.99 6.49 -20.13
C ARG A 630 -10.70 5.32 -19.19
N ASN A 631 -9.53 4.69 -19.32
CA ASN A 631 -9.10 3.62 -18.41
C ASN A 631 -8.90 4.13 -16.98
N ALA A 632 -8.45 5.38 -16.81
CA ALA A 632 -8.34 6.05 -15.52
C ALA A 632 -9.67 6.55 -14.95
N LYS A 633 -10.77 6.51 -15.74
CA LYS A 633 -12.06 7.15 -15.39
C LYS A 633 -11.89 8.64 -15.08
N LEU A 634 -11.17 9.34 -15.96
CA LEU A 634 -10.96 10.78 -15.92
C LEU A 634 -11.61 11.44 -17.14
N THR A 635 -12.14 12.64 -16.97
CA THR A 635 -12.61 13.48 -18.07
C THR A 635 -11.48 14.36 -18.62
N PRO A 636 -11.48 14.70 -19.92
CA PRO A 636 -10.53 15.67 -20.47
C PRO A 636 -10.63 17.01 -19.73
N GLY A 637 -9.55 17.42 -19.06
CA GLY A 637 -9.49 18.65 -18.24
C GLY A 637 -9.37 18.40 -16.73
N GLU A 638 -9.66 17.21 -16.22
CA GLU A 638 -9.29 16.84 -14.84
C GLU A 638 -7.77 16.77 -14.69
N GLY A 639 -7.21 17.34 -13.62
CA GLY A 639 -5.76 17.39 -13.41
C GLY A 639 -5.11 16.01 -13.33
N HIS A 640 -4.09 15.77 -14.16
CA HIS A 640 -3.33 14.53 -14.19
C HIS A 640 -1.89 14.74 -14.66
N THR A 641 -1.04 13.77 -14.33
CA THR A 641 0.32 13.63 -14.86
C THR A 641 0.34 12.53 -15.92
N LEU A 642 1.08 12.77 -17.00
CA LEU A 642 1.25 11.86 -18.12
C LEU A 642 2.69 11.33 -18.14
N TYR A 643 2.80 10.00 -18.29
CA TYR A 643 4.07 9.31 -18.41
C TYR A 643 4.11 8.52 -19.71
N ARG A 644 5.29 8.33 -20.30
CA ARG A 644 5.56 7.36 -21.35
C ARG A 644 6.53 6.29 -20.86
N HIS A 645 6.53 5.14 -21.53
CA HIS A 645 7.44 4.03 -21.25
C HIS A 645 7.62 3.12 -22.46
N THR A 646 8.75 2.41 -22.54
CA THR A 646 8.93 1.34 -23.52
C THR A 646 8.09 0.12 -23.14
N VAL A 647 7.78 -0.73 -24.12
CA VAL A 647 7.06 -1.99 -23.89
C VAL A 647 7.79 -3.13 -24.59
N GLU A 648 8.11 -4.16 -23.83
CA GLU A 648 8.50 -5.48 -24.34
C GLU A 648 7.40 -6.48 -24.02
N ARG A 649 7.18 -7.46 -24.91
CA ARG A 649 6.12 -8.45 -24.71
C ARG A 649 6.61 -9.86 -24.95
N GLN A 650 6.25 -10.74 -24.03
CA GLN A 650 6.51 -12.17 -24.06
C GLN A 650 5.16 -12.90 -24.10
N THR A 651 5.03 -13.97 -24.91
CA THR A 651 3.79 -14.73 -25.11
C THR A 651 4.09 -16.21 -25.27
N ASP A 652 3.26 -17.09 -24.71
CA ASP A 652 3.40 -18.54 -24.89
C ASP A 652 2.94 -19.03 -26.26
N ASP A 653 2.08 -18.24 -26.91
CA ASP A 653 1.50 -18.59 -28.21
C ASP A 653 1.92 -17.54 -29.25
N MET A 654 2.66 -17.99 -30.26
CA MET A 654 3.16 -17.16 -31.35
C MET A 654 2.04 -16.72 -32.31
N SER A 655 0.86 -17.34 -32.27
CA SER A 655 -0.32 -16.88 -33.00
C SER A 655 -0.99 -15.66 -32.34
N TRP A 656 -0.57 -15.28 -31.12
CA TRP A 656 -1.07 -14.08 -30.45
C TRP A 656 -0.64 -12.83 -31.22
N PRO A 657 -1.57 -11.97 -31.65
CA PRO A 657 -1.21 -10.74 -32.37
C PRO A 657 -0.21 -9.86 -31.59
N ALA A 658 0.78 -9.35 -32.33
CA ALA A 658 1.93 -8.60 -31.82
C ALA A 658 1.63 -7.13 -31.43
N TYR A 659 0.37 -6.77 -31.20
CA TYR A 659 0.01 -5.43 -30.72
C TYR A 659 0.59 -5.19 -29.32
N GLY A 660 0.87 -3.94 -28.97
CA GLY A 660 1.39 -3.59 -27.64
C GLY A 660 2.91 -3.57 -27.52
N VAL A 661 3.66 -3.86 -28.58
CA VAL A 661 5.10 -3.58 -28.67
C VAL A 661 5.37 -2.64 -29.83
N PRO A 662 6.41 -1.80 -29.75
CA PRO A 662 6.85 -0.98 -30.88
C PRO A 662 7.07 -1.84 -32.12
N LEU A 663 6.67 -1.34 -33.28
CA LEU A 663 6.96 -2.01 -34.54
C LEU A 663 8.48 -2.09 -34.71
N PRO A 664 9.06 -3.27 -34.97
CA PRO A 664 10.52 -3.44 -35.10
C PRO A 664 11.07 -2.88 -36.41
N TYR A 665 10.27 -2.12 -37.17
CA TYR A 665 10.64 -1.67 -38.51
C TYR A 665 11.02 -0.20 -38.51
N ASP A 666 12.25 0.06 -38.94
CA ASP A 666 12.65 1.40 -39.36
C ASP A 666 11.77 1.83 -40.55
N ALA A 667 11.40 3.11 -40.59
CA ALA A 667 10.72 3.72 -41.72
C ALA A 667 11.50 3.50 -43.04
N THR A 668 12.83 3.41 -42.96
CA THR A 668 13.69 3.05 -44.09
C THR A 668 13.41 1.63 -44.60
N ALA A 669 13.20 0.66 -43.69
CA ALA A 669 12.92 -0.73 -44.04
C ALA A 669 11.52 -0.92 -44.66
N LEU A 670 10.51 -0.21 -44.14
CA LEU A 670 9.17 -0.21 -44.73
C LEU A 670 9.16 0.50 -46.09
N THR A 671 9.91 1.59 -46.23
CA THR A 671 10.10 2.26 -47.53
C THR A 671 10.84 1.36 -48.51
N HIS A 672 11.82 0.57 -48.04
CA HIS A 672 12.50 -0.43 -48.87
C HIS A 672 11.56 -1.56 -49.31
N PHE A 673 10.68 -2.04 -48.42
CA PHE A 673 9.63 -3.00 -48.76
C PHE A 673 8.66 -2.45 -49.80
N VAL A 674 8.25 -1.18 -49.67
CA VAL A 674 7.39 -0.51 -50.65
C VAL A 674 8.12 -0.30 -51.98
N SER A 675 9.39 0.09 -51.97
CA SER A 675 10.23 0.15 -53.18
C SER A 675 10.33 -1.22 -53.86
N TRP A 676 10.53 -2.29 -53.09
CA TRP A 676 10.57 -3.66 -53.61
C TRP A 676 9.23 -4.07 -54.24
N LEU A 677 8.10 -3.79 -53.58
CA LEU A 677 6.76 -4.02 -54.14
C LEU A 677 6.53 -3.30 -55.48
N LEU A 678 7.24 -2.19 -55.70
CA LEU A 678 7.06 -1.33 -56.86
C LEU A 678 8.07 -1.59 -58.00
N ASP A 679 9.18 -2.29 -57.77
CA ASP A 679 10.18 -2.58 -58.81
C ASP A 679 10.18 -4.06 -59.22
N PRO A 680 9.60 -4.41 -60.38
CA PRO A 680 9.54 -5.79 -60.86
C PRO A 680 10.91 -6.38 -61.26
N ARG A 681 12.00 -5.61 -61.22
CA ARG A 681 13.38 -6.10 -61.47
C ARG A 681 14.08 -6.61 -60.21
N LYS A 682 13.56 -6.33 -59.01
CA LYS A 682 14.12 -6.76 -57.72
C LYS A 682 13.58 -8.13 -57.26
N GLN A 683 13.32 -9.04 -58.20
CA GLN A 683 12.64 -10.32 -57.91
C GLN A 683 13.45 -11.29 -57.03
N ASP A 684 14.77 -11.12 -56.95
CA ASP A 684 15.69 -12.01 -56.22
C ASP A 684 15.99 -11.57 -54.77
N GLU A 685 15.49 -10.41 -54.31
CA GLU A 685 15.55 -10.04 -52.88
C GLU A 685 14.62 -11.00 -52.09
N LEU A 686 15.21 -11.86 -51.24
CA LEU A 686 14.59 -13.01 -50.56
C LEU A 686 13.29 -12.67 -49.80
N GLU A 687 12.24 -13.50 -49.99
CA GLU A 687 10.97 -13.48 -49.24
C GLU A 687 11.18 -13.49 -47.71
N ASP A 688 12.27 -14.10 -47.23
CA ASP A 688 12.64 -14.12 -45.81
C ASP A 688 12.90 -12.71 -45.23
N SER A 689 13.37 -11.77 -46.06
CA SER A 689 13.75 -10.41 -45.64
C SER A 689 12.55 -9.56 -45.21
N PHE A 690 11.33 -9.91 -45.67
CA PHE A 690 10.11 -9.15 -45.42
C PHE A 690 8.97 -9.99 -44.82
N SER A 691 9.20 -11.27 -44.54
CA SER A 691 8.24 -12.23 -43.98
C SER A 691 7.44 -11.67 -42.79
N GLY A 692 8.12 -11.05 -41.82
CA GLY A 692 7.46 -10.47 -40.63
C GLY A 692 6.54 -9.27 -40.89
N VAL A 693 6.75 -8.50 -41.98
CA VAL A 693 5.86 -7.38 -42.37
C VAL A 693 4.55 -7.95 -42.94
N VAL A 694 4.68 -9.02 -43.72
CA VAL A 694 3.59 -9.64 -44.48
C VAL A 694 2.65 -10.42 -43.57
N ASP A 695 3.21 -11.12 -42.58
CA ASP A 695 2.43 -11.80 -41.54
C ASP A 695 1.56 -10.85 -40.71
N ARG A 696 1.88 -9.56 -40.71
CA ARG A 696 1.17 -8.52 -39.95
C ARG A 696 0.26 -7.66 -40.82
N LEU A 697 0.24 -7.85 -42.14
CA LEU A 697 -0.63 -7.13 -43.06
C LEU A 697 -2.06 -7.69 -43.05
N SER A 698 -3.05 -6.81 -42.98
CA SER A 698 -4.47 -7.12 -43.21
C SER A 698 -4.85 -6.95 -44.68
N ALA A 699 -4.32 -5.90 -45.32
CA ALA A 699 -4.60 -5.57 -46.71
C ALA A 699 -3.60 -4.53 -47.24
N LEU A 700 -3.54 -4.42 -48.55
CA LEU A 700 -2.88 -3.33 -49.27
C LEU A 700 -3.96 -2.46 -49.94
N ALA A 701 -3.88 -1.14 -49.78
CA ALA A 701 -4.73 -0.20 -50.51
C ALA A 701 -3.90 0.55 -51.56
N VAL A 702 -4.36 0.52 -52.81
CA VAL A 702 -3.78 1.29 -53.91
C VAL A 702 -4.77 2.38 -54.29
N THR A 703 -4.42 3.63 -53.99
CA THR A 703 -5.26 4.80 -54.28
C THR A 703 -4.67 5.57 -55.47
N ARG A 704 -5.49 5.78 -56.49
CA ARG A 704 -5.12 6.54 -57.70
C ARG A 704 -5.85 7.86 -57.73
N TYR A 705 -5.15 8.90 -58.16
CA TYR A 705 -5.73 10.22 -58.45
C TYR A 705 -5.71 10.48 -59.96
N VAL A 706 -6.90 10.57 -60.56
CA VAL A 706 -7.10 10.81 -61.99
C VAL A 706 -8.18 11.90 -62.13
N ASP A 707 -7.90 13.01 -62.80
CA ASP A 707 -8.86 14.07 -63.13
C ASP A 707 -9.78 14.49 -61.96
N ALA A 708 -9.17 14.82 -60.80
CA ALA A 708 -9.86 15.21 -59.57
C ALA A 708 -10.69 14.12 -58.87
N ALA A 709 -10.66 12.87 -59.34
CA ALA A 709 -11.30 11.73 -58.70
C ALA A 709 -10.28 10.77 -58.05
N PHE A 710 -10.64 10.24 -56.88
CA PHE A 710 -9.87 9.20 -56.19
C PHE A 710 -10.54 7.84 -56.39
N THR A 711 -9.76 6.85 -56.80
CA THR A 711 -10.21 5.45 -56.82
C THR A 711 -9.26 4.61 -55.99
N THR A 712 -9.79 3.90 -54.99
CA THR A 712 -8.98 2.97 -54.17
C THR A 712 -9.38 1.53 -54.41
N GLN A 713 -8.37 0.69 -54.60
CA GLN A 713 -8.54 -0.75 -54.62
C GLN A 713 -7.89 -1.40 -53.40
N LEU A 714 -8.69 -2.16 -52.66
CA LEU A 714 -8.23 -2.95 -51.51
C LEU A 714 -7.84 -4.37 -51.98
N VAL A 715 -6.65 -4.82 -51.59
CA VAL A 715 -6.15 -6.18 -51.83
C VAL A 715 -6.01 -6.89 -50.47
N PRO A 716 -6.95 -7.79 -50.10
CA PRO A 716 -6.93 -8.48 -48.82
C PRO A 716 -5.74 -9.45 -48.67
N ALA A 717 -5.13 -9.48 -47.48
CA ALA A 717 -4.05 -10.41 -47.15
C ALA A 717 -4.40 -11.92 -47.22
N PRO A 718 -5.62 -12.39 -46.92
CA PRO A 718 -5.94 -13.83 -46.95
C PRO A 718 -5.90 -14.50 -48.34
N LYS A 719 -5.69 -13.74 -49.42
CA LYS A 719 -5.46 -14.27 -50.78
C LYS A 719 -3.97 -14.43 -51.14
N MET A 720 -3.05 -14.11 -50.24
CA MET A 720 -1.60 -14.06 -50.49
C MET A 720 -0.98 -15.46 -50.30
N ALA A 721 -1.02 -16.31 -51.33
CA ALA A 721 -0.32 -17.59 -51.31
C ALA A 721 1.19 -17.44 -51.65
N LYS A 722 1.58 -16.38 -52.37
CA LYS A 722 2.98 -15.97 -52.62
C LYS A 722 3.07 -14.45 -52.76
N LEU A 723 4.05 -13.81 -52.13
CA LEU A 723 4.34 -12.36 -52.19
C LEU A 723 4.52 -11.84 -53.63
N ARG A 724 4.98 -12.73 -54.52
CA ARG A 724 5.22 -12.47 -55.94
C ARG A 724 3.95 -12.11 -56.73
N ASP A 725 2.80 -12.66 -56.36
CA ASP A 725 1.53 -12.38 -57.05
C ASP A 725 1.09 -10.92 -56.87
N LEU A 726 1.47 -10.31 -55.73
CA LEU A 726 1.20 -8.92 -55.40
C LEU A 726 2.04 -7.96 -56.26
N GLN A 727 3.35 -8.23 -56.35
CA GLN A 727 4.31 -7.44 -57.14
C GLN A 727 3.97 -7.46 -58.64
N GLN A 728 3.42 -8.56 -59.16
CA GLN A 728 2.97 -8.67 -60.56
C GLN A 728 1.64 -7.96 -60.84
N SER A 729 0.80 -7.71 -59.82
CA SER A 729 -0.52 -7.08 -59.97
C SER A 729 -0.52 -5.54 -59.90
N LEU A 730 0.60 -4.94 -59.45
CA LEU A 730 0.78 -3.51 -59.24
C LEU A 730 1.20 -2.70 -60.50
N PRO A 731 1.99 -3.21 -61.46
CA PRO A 731 2.49 -2.46 -62.61
C PRO A 731 1.38 -1.99 -63.57
N ASP A 732 0.43 -2.86 -63.92
CA ASP A 732 -0.71 -2.54 -64.81
C ASP A 732 -1.65 -1.45 -64.25
N ARG A 733 -1.52 -1.12 -62.96
CA ARG A 733 -2.42 -0.21 -62.23
C ARG A 733 -1.88 1.21 -62.06
N ARG A 734 -0.72 1.55 -62.65
CA ARG A 734 -0.12 2.90 -62.61
C ARG A 734 -0.46 3.77 -63.83
N ALA A 735 -0.87 3.18 -64.95
CA ALA A 735 -1.01 3.89 -66.22
C ALA A 735 -2.10 4.99 -66.17
N GLY A 736 -1.71 6.26 -66.36
CA GLY A 736 -2.61 7.41 -66.53
C GLY A 736 -3.06 8.12 -65.24
N ALA A 737 -2.45 7.85 -64.08
CA ALA A 737 -2.72 8.60 -62.84
C ALA A 737 -1.71 9.73 -62.63
N SER A 738 -2.18 10.88 -62.12
CA SER A 738 -1.30 12.01 -61.78
C SER A 738 -0.56 11.80 -60.46
N HIS A 739 -1.15 11.06 -59.51
CA HIS A 739 -0.52 10.63 -58.26
C HIS A 739 -1.02 9.23 -57.87
N VAL A 740 -0.13 8.40 -57.29
CA VAL A 740 -0.49 7.09 -56.73
C VAL A 740 -0.06 7.04 -55.27
N PHE A 741 -0.97 6.61 -54.40
CA PHE A 741 -0.70 6.37 -52.99
C PHE A 741 -0.81 4.87 -52.69
N LEU A 742 0.19 4.34 -52.01
CA LEU A 742 0.21 2.96 -51.54
C LEU A 742 0.08 2.95 -50.02
N SER A 743 -0.94 2.26 -49.48
CA SER A 743 -1.15 2.18 -48.04
C SER A 743 -1.12 0.75 -47.53
N LEU A 744 -0.23 0.47 -46.58
CA LEU A 744 -0.12 -0.81 -45.87
C LEU A 744 -1.08 -0.80 -44.68
N ILE A 745 -2.02 -1.74 -44.62
CA ILE A 745 -3.01 -1.84 -43.54
C ILE A 745 -2.63 -3.01 -42.64
N PHE A 746 -2.44 -2.79 -41.34
CA PHE A 746 -1.94 -3.81 -40.41
C PHE A 746 -3.06 -4.55 -39.64
N LYS A 747 -2.74 -5.73 -39.07
CA LYS A 747 -3.67 -6.61 -38.33
C LYS A 747 -4.12 -6.01 -37.01
N GLY A 748 -5.37 -5.51 -36.98
CA GLY A 748 -6.07 -5.09 -35.77
C GLY A 748 -7.31 -5.92 -35.41
N ARG A 749 -8.07 -6.41 -36.41
CA ARG A 749 -9.18 -7.37 -36.38
C ARG A 749 -9.43 -7.84 -37.83
N PRO A 750 -10.02 -9.02 -38.11
CA PRO A 750 -10.58 -9.27 -39.43
C PRO A 750 -11.60 -8.16 -39.73
N VAL A 751 -11.56 -7.63 -40.96
CA VAL A 751 -12.59 -6.75 -41.54
C VAL A 751 -13.85 -7.59 -41.68
N ASP A 752 -14.51 -7.88 -40.55
CA ASP A 752 -15.70 -8.70 -40.47
C ASP A 752 -16.86 -7.87 -41.02
N ARG A 753 -17.58 -8.44 -41.98
CA ARG A 753 -18.71 -7.80 -42.66
C ARG A 753 -19.95 -7.66 -41.77
N THR A 754 -19.94 -8.21 -40.54
CA THR A 754 -21.18 -8.52 -39.82
C THR A 754 -21.46 -7.80 -38.50
N ARG A 755 -20.56 -6.96 -37.96
CA ARG A 755 -20.77 -6.30 -36.64
C ARG A 755 -21.00 -4.80 -36.72
N HIS A 756 -22.26 -4.38 -36.59
CA HIS A 756 -22.67 -3.01 -36.30
C HIS A 756 -22.80 -2.81 -34.78
N ARG A 757 -22.01 -1.91 -34.18
CA ARG A 757 -22.30 -1.10 -32.96
C ARG A 757 -21.10 -0.21 -32.60
N GLY A 758 -21.33 1.10 -32.46
CA GLY A 758 -20.33 2.18 -32.51
C GLY A 758 -19.56 2.51 -31.22
N HIS A 759 -18.43 3.23 -31.36
CA HIS A 759 -18.21 4.68 -31.17
C HIS A 759 -16.82 5.00 -31.75
N PHE A 760 -16.66 6.03 -32.61
CA PHE A 760 -15.39 6.35 -33.29
C PHE A 760 -15.14 7.87 -33.29
N ARG A 761 -13.86 8.27 -33.16
CA ARG A 761 -13.37 9.64 -33.39
C ARG A 761 -12.11 9.54 -34.25
N MET A 762 -12.01 10.39 -35.27
CA MET A 762 -10.91 10.45 -36.24
C MET A 762 -9.59 10.80 -35.55
N ASP A 763 -8.47 10.23 -36.02
CA ASP A 763 -7.24 11.00 -36.30
C ASP A 763 -6.13 10.09 -36.92
N ARG A 764 -5.39 10.66 -37.87
CA ARG A 764 -4.30 10.18 -38.75
C ARG A 764 -4.49 9.10 -39.81
N ASP A 765 -5.43 8.17 -39.69
CA ASP A 765 -5.50 7.05 -40.64
C ASP A 765 -6.78 7.01 -41.46
N ALA A 766 -6.66 6.53 -42.70
CA ALA A 766 -7.63 6.73 -43.75
C ALA A 766 -9.05 6.21 -43.46
N LEU A 767 -10.02 6.89 -44.08
CA LEU A 767 -11.44 6.58 -43.97
C LEU A 767 -11.83 5.50 -44.99
N ILE A 768 -12.31 4.33 -44.55
CA ILE A 768 -12.80 3.26 -45.43
C ILE A 768 -14.31 3.34 -45.58
N CYS A 769 -14.79 3.55 -46.81
CA CYS A 769 -16.21 3.42 -47.15
C CYS A 769 -16.55 1.97 -47.54
N ARG A 770 -17.45 1.31 -46.81
CA ARG A 770 -18.00 0.01 -47.21
C ARG A 770 -19.33 0.21 -47.95
N ASN A 771 -19.42 -0.20 -49.22
CA ASN A 771 -20.67 -0.22 -49.97
C ASN A 771 -20.92 -1.64 -50.54
N GLY A 772 -21.76 -2.43 -49.88
CA GLY A 772 -22.02 -3.83 -50.28
C GLY A 772 -20.77 -4.73 -50.21
N ASN A 773 -20.63 -5.66 -51.17
CA ASN A 773 -19.57 -6.69 -51.19
C ASN A 773 -18.17 -6.17 -51.59
N GLN A 774 -17.99 -4.88 -51.87
CA GLN A 774 -16.70 -4.25 -52.18
C GLN A 774 -16.49 -2.97 -51.34
N ALA A 775 -15.32 -2.83 -50.71
CA ALA A 775 -14.90 -1.56 -50.11
C ALA A 775 -14.42 -0.64 -51.23
N GLN A 776 -14.92 0.59 -51.32
CA GLN A 776 -14.69 1.44 -52.52
C GLN A 776 -14.14 2.84 -52.27
N ALA A 777 -13.82 3.27 -51.05
CA ALA A 777 -13.07 4.52 -50.88
C ALA A 777 -12.11 4.45 -49.71
N PHE A 778 -10.89 4.94 -49.93
CA PHE A 778 -9.86 5.19 -48.92
C PHE A 778 -9.40 6.63 -49.11
N LEU A 779 -9.66 7.49 -48.14
CA LEU A 779 -9.23 8.89 -48.20
C LEU A 779 -7.98 9.06 -47.33
N PRO A 780 -6.80 9.37 -47.89
CA PRO A 780 -5.65 9.79 -47.11
C PRO A 780 -6.00 11.04 -46.30
N VAL A 781 -5.58 11.11 -45.04
CA VAL A 781 -5.85 12.28 -44.18
C VAL A 781 -5.21 13.57 -44.71
N SER A 782 -4.17 13.47 -45.55
CA SER A 782 -3.59 14.62 -46.27
C SER A 782 -4.61 15.35 -47.15
N THR A 783 -5.62 14.66 -47.67
CA THR A 783 -6.75 15.24 -48.42
C THR A 783 -7.81 15.90 -47.52
N LEU A 784 -7.77 15.64 -46.21
CA LEU A 784 -8.74 16.09 -45.21
C LEU A 784 -8.37 17.43 -44.56
N HIS A 785 -7.11 17.87 -44.66
CA HIS A 785 -6.63 19.15 -44.07
C HIS A 785 -7.23 20.42 -44.71
N GLN A 786 -8.05 20.30 -45.77
CA GLN A 786 -8.77 21.44 -46.36
C GLN A 786 -10.04 21.83 -45.58
N TRP A 787 -10.46 21.04 -44.59
CA TRP A 787 -11.72 21.21 -43.86
C TRP A 787 -11.47 21.72 -42.43
N LYS A 788 -12.22 22.75 -42.01
CA LYS A 788 -11.94 23.53 -40.79
C LYS A 788 -12.40 22.88 -39.48
N ASP A 789 -13.37 21.97 -39.53
CA ASP A 789 -13.92 21.28 -38.36
C ASP A 789 -14.62 19.94 -38.72
N GLU A 790 -14.82 19.11 -37.69
CA GLU A 790 -15.30 17.73 -37.75
C GLU A 790 -16.73 17.62 -38.33
N GLU A 791 -17.60 18.58 -38.06
CA GLU A 791 -18.99 18.59 -38.56
C GLU A 791 -19.07 18.92 -40.06
N SER A 792 -18.27 19.90 -40.51
CA SER A 792 -18.21 20.29 -41.93
C SER A 792 -17.69 19.16 -42.83
N PHE A 793 -16.78 18.34 -42.31
CA PHE A 793 -16.25 17.18 -43.00
C PHE A 793 -17.29 16.06 -43.12
N ILE A 794 -17.97 15.72 -42.02
CA ILE A 794 -19.01 14.67 -42.00
C ILE A 794 -20.15 15.02 -42.98
N ALA A 795 -20.50 16.30 -43.10
CA ALA A 795 -21.53 16.79 -44.01
C ALA A 795 -21.14 16.73 -45.51
N ALA A 796 -19.85 16.65 -45.83
CA ALA A 796 -19.35 16.60 -47.20
C ALA A 796 -19.12 15.17 -47.74
N LEU A 797 -19.25 14.15 -46.88
CA LEU A 797 -19.16 12.75 -47.28
C LEU A 797 -20.39 12.36 -48.13
N PRO A 798 -20.24 11.49 -49.15
CA PRO A 798 -21.38 11.02 -49.94
C PRO A 798 -22.45 10.38 -49.03
N ASP A 799 -23.73 10.49 -49.44
CA ASP A 799 -24.96 10.04 -48.74
C ASP A 799 -24.98 8.51 -48.44
N ILE A 800 -24.06 8.06 -47.61
CA ILE A 800 -23.87 6.68 -47.20
C ILE A 800 -23.85 6.70 -45.65
N PRO A 801 -24.71 5.91 -44.97
CA PRO A 801 -24.91 6.02 -43.54
C PRO A 801 -23.60 5.98 -42.75
N ALA A 802 -23.40 6.88 -41.78
CA ALA A 802 -22.20 6.92 -40.93
C ALA A 802 -21.80 5.54 -40.33
N SER A 803 -22.74 4.62 -40.19
CA SER A 803 -22.55 3.23 -39.77
C SER A 803 -21.80 2.30 -40.75
N THR A 804 -21.52 2.74 -41.98
CA THR A 804 -20.81 1.96 -43.01
C THR A 804 -19.32 2.32 -43.14
N TRP A 805 -18.85 3.27 -42.34
CA TRP A 805 -17.47 3.76 -42.37
C TRP A 805 -16.61 3.08 -41.30
N GLU A 806 -15.39 2.68 -41.65
CA GLU A 806 -14.42 2.04 -40.74
C GLU A 806 -13.06 2.77 -40.84
N VAL A 807 -12.42 3.01 -39.70
CA VAL A 807 -11.07 3.61 -39.63
C VAL A 807 -10.08 2.48 -39.39
N ALA A 808 -9.02 2.40 -40.20
CA ALA A 808 -8.01 1.35 -40.10
C ALA A 808 -6.61 1.95 -40.05
N PRO A 809 -5.72 1.46 -39.16
CA PRO A 809 -4.36 1.96 -39.07
C PRO A 809 -3.59 1.61 -40.34
N CYS A 810 -2.98 2.62 -40.95
CA CYS A 810 -2.27 2.46 -42.22
C CYS A 810 -1.04 3.36 -42.34
N LEU A 811 0.01 2.85 -42.98
CA LEU A 811 1.13 3.69 -43.41
C LEU A 811 1.04 3.93 -44.91
N THR A 812 1.14 5.19 -45.34
CA THR A 812 0.95 5.60 -46.74
C THR A 812 2.24 6.16 -47.34
N TRP A 813 2.54 5.73 -48.57
CA TRP A 813 3.60 6.26 -49.40
C TRP A 813 3.04 6.95 -50.64
N ALA A 814 3.57 8.13 -50.95
CA ALA A 814 3.34 8.81 -52.21
C ALA A 814 4.34 8.30 -53.26
N ILE A 815 3.84 7.99 -54.45
CA ILE A 815 4.61 7.48 -55.57
C ILE A 815 4.51 8.49 -56.73
N ALA A 816 5.65 9.04 -57.13
CA ALA A 816 5.80 9.88 -58.32
C ALA A 816 6.57 9.12 -59.40
N ASP A 817 6.30 9.39 -60.68
CA ASP A 817 6.93 8.70 -61.79
C ASP A 817 8.47 8.76 -61.70
N GLY A 818 9.11 7.59 -61.60
CA GLY A 818 10.57 7.43 -61.58
C GLY A 818 11.28 7.75 -60.26
N ALA A 819 10.56 8.16 -59.20
CA ALA A 819 11.15 8.50 -57.90
C ALA A 819 10.97 7.40 -56.85
N ASN A 820 11.84 7.37 -55.83
CA ASN A 820 11.67 6.50 -54.67
C ASN A 820 10.36 6.84 -53.92
N PRO A 821 9.60 5.85 -53.42
CA PRO A 821 8.39 6.08 -52.65
C PRO A 821 8.70 6.91 -51.41
N LEU A 822 7.93 7.99 -51.20
CA LEU A 822 8.13 8.89 -50.07
C LEU A 822 7.09 8.59 -48.99
N PRO A 823 7.51 8.26 -47.75
CA PRO A 823 6.57 8.06 -46.65
C PRO A 823 5.87 9.38 -46.32
N VAL A 824 4.54 9.35 -46.25
CA VAL A 824 3.73 10.51 -45.89
C VAL A 824 3.71 10.60 -44.36
N ARG A 825 4.50 11.50 -43.77
CA ARG A 825 4.47 11.82 -42.33
C ARG A 825 3.60 13.05 -42.10
N GLY A 826 2.72 13.00 -41.09
CA GLY A 826 1.72 14.04 -40.76
C GLY A 826 2.26 15.40 -40.28
N ALA A 827 3.44 15.82 -40.72
CA ALA A 827 4.07 17.11 -40.41
C ALA A 827 4.82 17.68 -41.63
N PHE A 828 4.23 17.59 -42.83
CA PHE A 828 4.67 18.35 -44.00
C PHE A 828 3.56 19.31 -44.44
N ILE A 829 3.75 20.58 -44.09
CA ILE A 829 3.58 21.83 -44.88
C ILE A 829 3.30 22.95 -43.85
N GLU A 830 4.34 23.36 -43.13
CA GLU A 830 4.49 24.78 -42.84
C GLU A 830 5.42 25.35 -43.91
N GLN A 831 4.98 26.44 -44.53
CA GLN A 831 5.67 27.29 -45.51
C GLN A 831 5.73 26.82 -46.97
N ALA A 832 4.69 27.19 -47.73
CA ALA A 832 4.86 27.88 -49.01
C ALA A 832 3.58 28.62 -49.45
N HIS A 833 3.00 29.49 -48.60
CA HIS A 833 2.11 30.59 -49.05
C HIS A 833 1.97 31.65 -47.94
N THR A 834 2.99 32.48 -47.78
CA THR A 834 2.86 33.87 -47.31
C THR A 834 2.88 34.72 -48.60
N GLN A 835 2.05 35.72 -48.91
CA GLN A 835 1.14 36.62 -48.20
C GLN A 835 0.15 37.25 -49.24
N PRO A 836 -0.90 38.00 -48.82
CA PRO A 836 -1.97 38.53 -49.68
C PRO A 836 -1.62 39.90 -50.34
N PRO A 837 -2.40 40.38 -51.33
CA PRO A 837 -2.05 41.56 -52.12
C PRO A 837 -2.56 42.87 -51.49
N SER A 838 -1.69 43.87 -51.33
CA SER A 838 -2.03 45.29 -51.62
C SER A 838 -0.82 46.24 -51.64
N GLN A 839 -0.75 46.99 -52.75
CA GLN A 839 -0.27 48.37 -52.95
C GLN A 839 1.23 48.73 -52.92
N VAL A 840 1.79 48.82 -54.15
CA VAL A 840 2.52 49.94 -54.78
C VAL A 840 3.02 51.08 -53.86
N LEU A 841 4.35 51.28 -53.78
CA LEU A 841 5.11 52.46 -54.28
C LEU A 841 6.59 52.47 -53.80
N GLN A 842 7.48 52.46 -54.81
CA GLN A 842 8.72 53.24 -54.98
C GLN A 842 9.82 53.33 -53.90
N ARG A 843 11.04 53.01 -54.40
CA ARG A 843 12.34 53.73 -54.24
C ARG A 843 12.95 53.75 -52.83
N SER A 844 14.26 53.73 -52.61
CA SER A 844 15.49 53.71 -53.43
C SER A 844 16.64 53.64 -52.42
N ASP A 845 17.78 53.12 -52.88
CA ASP A 845 19.15 53.47 -52.48
C ASP A 845 19.54 53.40 -51.00
N SER A 846 20.38 52.40 -50.66
CA SER A 846 21.84 52.57 -50.48
C SER A 846 22.45 51.28 -49.93
#